data_AF-A0A7J3JR24-F1
#
_entry.id   AF-A0A7J3JR24-F1
#
_cell.length_a   1.000
_cell.length_b   1.000
_cell.length_c   1.000
_cell.angle_alpha   90.00
_cell.angle_beta   90.00
_cell.angle_gamma   90.00
#
_symmetry.space_group_name_H-M   'P 1'
#
loop_
_entity.id
_entity.type
_entity.pdbx_description
1 polymer ?
#
loop_
_entity_poly.entity_id
_entity_poly.type
_entity_poly.pdbx_seq_one_letter_code
_entity_poly.pdbx_strand_id
1 'polypeptide(L)'
;MDPLNATQHHRQKNSMSWLDIKVWLQEVAEKMLGSFIDDVYILNGIFIFKFKNVKHSEEFLLIVEPGRRISISKLKIKLKEEFVKSSSVWKGILKNCSIENIEQYDYERIIFVDLKCREESRRMVIELLPRGVIAILNNDNMILLASSYRKMKDRNIMPKAKYELPPKAKISDYYNIEVSGLRDLLSNEFNIVPSLIRSLDIPPEIADSINLLCKLDNKRVAELNEIEYKCIVDKLKELLTAIIESPTPCIIYKNNSMIGFYPFIPTRFYGEGYHIEHVPSFNDAIEKYFSGSFRSLLISKKIEIATTKLEKLRKSLEMLDKNLIELKYRKEHIENLLKILNEVYVDIEVIHECVQNFVKHSSWEDITRCSNFIIDLKPDKGLYKISIKGLELELDVRKSFAENYFTLLKLLSDIDKSIKRALEERGSIETRINELSNTIKDEIKKVELKLNRKIEWYEKFHWMISSEGFLIIGGKDASQNIKLIRRYLEQHDIVLHADIHGASVIVIKTNSKNVSEKTLREAAVFAASYSKAWKLGLATINVFWVYGSQISLKPPSGEYLPKGAFMVYDKKNYINNVELKLAIGVETVDIENGGKAIIRVLAGPEDVIRERTFAYIVLIPGDENPENIAKMFLESIKKVFKDIIIAIDVRDLESRIPGRSKVIKLVIPK
;
A
#
# COMPACT_ATOMS: atom_id res chain seq x y z
N MET A 1 1.78 -22.20 47.51
CA MET A 1 0.76 -22.87 46.66
C MET A 1 -0.52 -22.12 46.90
N ASP A 2 -0.91 -21.29 45.94
CA ASP A 2 -2.08 -20.42 46.03
C ASP A 2 -2.85 -20.54 44.70
N PRO A 3 -4.02 -21.20 44.66
CA PRO A 3 -4.67 -21.63 43.42
C PRO A 3 -5.70 -20.60 42.90
N LEU A 4 -5.34 -19.32 42.83
CA LEU A 4 -6.28 -18.26 42.37
C LEU A 4 -5.69 -17.24 41.39
N ASN A 5 -4.46 -17.40 40.90
CA ASN A 5 -3.86 -16.53 39.88
C ASN A 5 -3.73 -17.19 38.49
N ALA A 6 -4.83 -17.74 37.98
CA ALA A 6 -4.99 -17.95 36.54
C ALA A 6 -5.57 -16.67 35.93
N THR A 7 -4.73 -15.65 35.76
CA THR A 7 -5.04 -14.51 34.90
C THR A 7 -5.35 -15.04 33.50
N GLN A 8 -6.65 -15.13 33.17
CA GLN A 8 -7.11 -15.32 31.79
C GLN A 8 -6.66 -14.11 30.98
N HIS A 9 -5.45 -14.18 30.41
CA HIS A 9 -5.09 -13.35 29.27
C HIS A 9 -6.14 -13.62 28.19
N HIS A 10 -7.07 -12.68 28.01
CA HIS A 10 -8.06 -12.76 26.93
C HIS A 10 -7.32 -12.80 25.61
N ARG A 11 -7.20 -14.00 25.05
CA ARG A 11 -6.38 -14.23 23.86
C ARG A 11 -7.12 -13.66 22.65
N GLN A 12 -6.58 -12.58 22.12
CA GLN A 12 -7.05 -11.96 20.88
C GLN A 12 -7.09 -13.01 19.76
N LYS A 13 -8.19 -13.06 18.99
CA LYS A 13 -8.29 -13.96 17.84
C LYS A 13 -7.38 -13.45 16.73
N ASN A 14 -6.34 -14.23 16.43
CA ASN A 14 -5.26 -13.81 15.53
C ASN A 14 -5.22 -14.58 14.20
N SER A 15 -6.03 -15.63 14.07
CA SER A 15 -6.12 -16.46 12.87
C SER A 15 -7.54 -17.01 12.68
N MET A 16 -7.87 -17.35 11.43
CA MET A 16 -9.08 -18.09 11.08
C MET A 16 -8.98 -19.55 11.49
N SER A 17 -10.08 -20.09 11.98
CA SER A 17 -10.35 -21.52 12.16
C SER A 17 -10.84 -22.14 10.84
N TRP A 18 -10.97 -23.47 10.80
CA TRP A 18 -11.57 -24.14 9.65
C TRP A 18 -13.03 -23.71 9.44
N LEU A 19 -13.77 -23.45 10.53
CA LEU A 19 -15.18 -23.03 10.47
C LEU A 19 -15.30 -21.62 9.89
N ASP A 20 -14.38 -20.73 10.29
CA ASP A 20 -14.27 -19.37 9.72
C ASP A 20 -14.06 -19.45 8.19
N ILE A 21 -13.19 -20.34 7.72
CA ILE A 21 -12.92 -20.54 6.28
C ILE A 21 -14.18 -21.05 5.57
N LYS A 22 -14.90 -22.01 6.18
CA LYS A 22 -16.12 -22.59 5.59
C LYS A 22 -17.17 -21.53 5.33
N VAL A 23 -17.48 -20.71 6.34
CA VAL A 23 -18.45 -19.61 6.23
C VAL A 23 -17.98 -18.56 5.24
N TRP A 24 -16.69 -18.17 5.31
CA TRP A 24 -16.13 -17.21 4.37
C TRP A 24 -16.24 -17.69 2.91
N LEU A 25 -15.94 -18.96 2.62
CA LEU A 25 -16.05 -19.53 1.28
C LEU A 25 -17.49 -19.49 0.74
N GLN A 26 -18.49 -19.79 1.57
CA GLN A 26 -19.90 -19.70 1.15
C GLN A 26 -20.28 -18.27 0.71
N GLU A 27 -19.73 -17.24 1.37
CA GLU A 27 -20.01 -15.83 1.04
C GLU A 27 -19.35 -15.35 -0.26
N VAL A 28 -18.20 -15.92 -0.62
CA VAL A 28 -17.30 -15.36 -1.63
C VAL A 28 -17.03 -16.24 -2.85
N ALA A 29 -17.20 -17.56 -2.75
CA ALA A 29 -16.76 -18.50 -3.79
C ALA A 29 -17.36 -18.15 -5.15
N GLU A 30 -18.69 -17.95 -5.22
CA GLU A 30 -19.40 -17.60 -6.46
C GLU A 30 -18.84 -16.33 -7.12
N LYS A 31 -18.46 -15.33 -6.32
CA LYS A 31 -17.90 -14.06 -6.81
C LYS A 31 -16.48 -14.23 -7.35
N MET A 32 -15.73 -15.20 -6.82
CA MET A 32 -14.36 -15.48 -7.23
C MET A 32 -14.28 -16.29 -8.52
N LEU A 33 -15.23 -17.20 -8.77
CA LEU A 33 -15.24 -18.08 -9.94
C LEU A 33 -15.17 -17.29 -11.27
N GLY A 34 -14.31 -17.75 -12.17
CA GLY A 34 -14.06 -17.13 -13.48
C GLY A 34 -13.29 -15.80 -13.42
N SER A 35 -12.77 -15.40 -12.26
CA SER A 35 -11.93 -14.21 -12.13
C SER A 35 -10.51 -14.50 -12.58
N PHE A 36 -9.92 -13.60 -13.37
CA PHE A 36 -8.54 -13.69 -13.84
C PHE A 36 -7.57 -13.00 -12.89
N ILE A 37 -6.41 -13.60 -12.66
CA ILE A 37 -5.31 -12.97 -11.94
C ILE A 37 -4.69 -11.91 -12.84
N ASP A 38 -4.83 -10.65 -12.45
CA ASP A 38 -4.26 -9.47 -13.13
C ASP A 38 -2.84 -9.18 -12.65
N ASP A 39 -2.64 -9.22 -11.32
CA ASP A 39 -1.36 -8.92 -10.70
C ASP A 39 -1.19 -9.61 -9.34
N VAL A 40 0.05 -9.69 -8.87
CA VAL A 40 0.37 -10.26 -7.56
C VAL A 40 1.33 -9.31 -6.84
N TYR A 41 1.03 -8.98 -5.59
CA TYR A 41 1.85 -8.15 -4.73
C TYR A 41 2.18 -8.88 -3.43
N ILE A 42 3.38 -8.64 -2.89
CA ILE A 42 3.88 -9.28 -1.67
C ILE A 42 4.40 -8.19 -0.74
N LEU A 43 3.76 -8.03 0.41
CA LEU A 43 4.06 -7.02 1.42
C LEU A 43 4.28 -7.68 2.78
N ASN A 44 5.54 -7.73 3.24
CA ASN A 44 5.94 -8.33 4.54
C ASN A 44 5.31 -9.71 4.81
N GLY A 45 5.28 -10.58 3.79
CA GLY A 45 4.71 -11.93 3.89
C GLY A 45 3.21 -12.02 3.61
N ILE A 46 2.51 -10.89 3.47
CA ILE A 46 1.12 -10.83 3.00
C ILE A 46 1.11 -10.84 1.47
N PHE A 47 0.37 -11.77 0.90
CA PHE A 47 0.15 -11.90 -0.54
C PHE A 47 -1.16 -11.21 -0.91
N ILE A 48 -1.12 -10.42 -1.98
CA ILE A 48 -2.26 -9.64 -2.46
C ILE A 48 -2.41 -9.97 -3.94
N PHE A 49 -3.37 -10.84 -4.25
CA PHE A 49 -3.69 -11.20 -5.63
C PHE A 49 -4.76 -10.26 -6.14
N LYS A 50 -4.44 -9.51 -7.18
CA LYS A 50 -5.42 -8.64 -7.85
C LYS A 50 -6.18 -9.48 -8.87
N PHE A 51 -7.49 -9.61 -8.66
CA PHE A 51 -8.38 -10.31 -9.55
C PHE A 51 -9.24 -9.35 -10.36
N LYS A 52 -9.49 -9.71 -11.62
CA LYS A 52 -10.43 -9.07 -12.52
C LYS A 52 -11.51 -10.07 -12.91
N ASN A 53 -12.75 -9.81 -12.50
CA ASN A 53 -13.89 -10.58 -12.97
C ASN A 53 -14.49 -9.92 -14.22
N VAL A 54 -14.31 -10.57 -15.38
CA VAL A 54 -14.78 -10.05 -16.67
C VAL A 54 -16.32 -10.01 -16.73
N LYS A 55 -17.01 -11.01 -16.15
CA LYS A 55 -18.48 -11.08 -16.14
C LYS A 55 -19.11 -9.97 -15.29
N HIS A 56 -18.52 -9.66 -14.15
CA HIS A 56 -19.07 -8.66 -13.22
C HIS A 56 -18.45 -7.26 -13.39
N SER A 57 -17.37 -7.14 -14.19
CA SER A 57 -16.56 -5.92 -14.34
C SER A 57 -16.21 -5.33 -12.97
N GLU A 58 -15.76 -6.21 -12.10
CA GLU A 58 -15.39 -5.92 -10.72
C GLU A 58 -13.95 -6.40 -10.51
N GLU A 59 -13.14 -5.50 -9.95
CA GLU A 59 -11.80 -5.80 -9.48
C GLU A 59 -11.87 -5.98 -7.97
N PHE A 60 -11.17 -6.98 -7.46
CA PHE A 60 -11.01 -7.18 -6.04
C PHE A 60 -9.60 -7.68 -5.72
N LEU A 61 -9.18 -7.47 -4.48
CA LEU A 61 -7.93 -7.98 -3.95
C LEU A 61 -8.22 -9.19 -3.09
N LEU A 62 -7.61 -10.34 -3.38
CA LEU A 62 -7.54 -11.45 -2.44
C LEU A 62 -6.29 -11.27 -1.58
N ILE A 63 -6.50 -10.95 -0.30
CA ILE A 63 -5.43 -10.74 0.67
C ILE A 63 -5.26 -12.03 1.46
N VAL A 64 -4.07 -12.61 1.37
CA VAL A 64 -3.70 -13.86 2.04
C VAL A 64 -2.51 -13.60 2.94
N GLU A 65 -2.69 -13.84 4.23
CA GLU A 65 -1.61 -13.86 5.21
C GLU A 65 -1.43 -15.32 5.66
N PRO A 66 -0.41 -16.03 5.14
CA PRO A 66 -0.21 -17.45 5.43
C PRO A 66 -0.19 -17.71 6.94
N GLY A 67 -0.88 -18.77 7.36
CA GLY A 67 -1.03 -19.11 8.77
C GLY A 67 -2.00 -18.25 9.59
N ARG A 68 -2.64 -17.24 8.99
CA ARG A 68 -3.53 -16.34 9.73
C ARG A 68 -4.88 -16.14 9.07
N ARG A 69 -4.95 -15.62 7.85
CA ARG A 69 -6.23 -15.22 7.25
C ARG A 69 -6.23 -15.22 5.74
N ILE A 70 -7.43 -15.26 5.20
CA ILE A 70 -7.76 -14.95 3.82
C ILE A 70 -8.97 -14.00 3.81
N SER A 71 -8.96 -12.98 2.95
CA SER A 71 -10.11 -12.10 2.78
C SER A 71 -10.14 -11.46 1.39
N ILE A 72 -11.32 -11.07 0.95
CA ILE A 72 -11.49 -10.23 -0.24
C ILE A 72 -11.57 -8.78 0.20
N SER A 73 -10.93 -7.89 -0.55
CA SER A 73 -11.00 -6.45 -0.36
C SER A 73 -11.40 -5.72 -1.63
N LYS A 74 -12.28 -4.72 -1.47
CA LYS A 74 -12.63 -3.75 -2.53
C LYS A 74 -11.69 -2.53 -2.54
N LEU A 75 -10.65 -2.53 -1.70
CA LEU A 75 -9.68 -1.44 -1.64
C LEU A 75 -9.02 -1.27 -3.01
N LYS A 76 -9.20 -0.07 -3.60
CA LYS A 76 -8.54 0.31 -4.86
C LYS A 76 -7.16 0.88 -4.57
N ILE A 77 -6.25 0.04 -4.12
CA ILE A 77 -4.88 0.45 -3.86
C ILE A 77 -4.06 0.15 -5.11
N LYS A 78 -3.50 1.21 -5.74
CA LYS A 78 -2.43 1.05 -6.72
C LYS A 78 -1.14 0.79 -5.95
N LEU A 79 -0.86 -0.48 -5.67
CA LEU A 79 0.41 -0.92 -5.12
C LEU A 79 1.46 -0.77 -6.22
N LYS A 80 2.30 0.26 -6.13
CA LYS A 80 3.46 0.42 -7.01
C LYS A 80 4.46 -0.72 -6.74
N GLU A 81 5.22 -1.08 -7.78
CA GLU A 81 6.27 -2.11 -7.72
C GLU A 81 7.30 -1.86 -6.61
N GLU A 82 7.53 -0.59 -6.22
CA GLU A 82 8.42 -0.22 -5.13
C GLU A 82 8.02 -0.78 -3.75
N PHE A 83 6.75 -1.14 -3.54
CA PHE A 83 6.27 -1.71 -2.26
C PHE A 83 6.49 -3.22 -2.14
N VAL A 84 6.94 -3.88 -3.20
CA VAL A 84 6.80 -5.33 -3.37
C VAL A 84 8.13 -6.00 -3.67
N LYS A 85 8.49 -7.01 -2.88
CA LYS A 85 9.61 -7.91 -3.22
C LYS A 85 9.17 -8.90 -4.30
N SER A 86 9.96 -9.01 -5.37
CA SER A 86 10.00 -10.13 -6.35
C SER A 86 8.67 -10.83 -6.63
N SER A 87 7.63 -10.09 -7.04
CA SER A 87 6.39 -10.70 -7.53
C SER A 87 6.48 -11.16 -8.98
N SER A 88 7.57 -10.86 -9.69
CA SER A 88 7.73 -11.18 -11.12
C SER A 88 7.64 -12.68 -11.40
N VAL A 89 8.17 -13.53 -10.53
CA VAL A 89 8.07 -15.00 -10.67
C VAL A 89 6.63 -15.47 -10.45
N TRP A 90 5.97 -14.96 -9.39
CA TRP A 90 4.55 -15.25 -9.11
C TRP A 90 3.66 -14.80 -10.26
N LYS A 91 3.88 -13.59 -10.78
CA LYS A 91 3.14 -13.00 -11.90
C LYS A 91 3.40 -13.75 -13.21
N GLY A 92 4.65 -14.17 -13.44
CA GLY A 92 5.03 -14.94 -14.63
C GLY A 92 4.36 -16.31 -14.66
N ILE A 93 4.35 -17.00 -13.51
CA ILE A 93 3.62 -18.25 -13.34
C ILE A 93 2.12 -17.96 -13.48
N LEU A 94 1.50 -17.15 -12.63
CA LEU A 94 0.04 -17.00 -12.58
C LEU A 94 -0.58 -16.15 -13.71
N LYS A 95 0.20 -15.80 -14.74
CA LYS A 95 -0.24 -14.95 -15.84
C LYS A 95 -1.40 -15.59 -16.61
N ASN A 96 -2.47 -14.83 -16.83
CA ASN A 96 -3.67 -15.28 -17.55
C ASN A 96 -4.35 -16.52 -16.96
N CYS A 97 -4.15 -16.78 -15.67
CA CYS A 97 -4.86 -17.86 -14.99
C CYS A 97 -6.19 -17.34 -14.44
N SER A 98 -7.27 -18.12 -14.63
CA SER A 98 -8.59 -17.86 -14.04
C SER A 98 -8.96 -18.92 -13.02
N ILE A 99 -9.71 -18.55 -11.99
CA ILE A 99 -10.22 -19.48 -10.98
C ILE A 99 -11.32 -20.35 -11.59
N GLU A 100 -11.12 -21.68 -11.61
CA GLU A 100 -12.15 -22.66 -11.98
C GLU A 100 -12.89 -23.20 -10.77
N ASN A 101 -12.19 -23.43 -9.66
CA ASN A 101 -12.76 -23.92 -8.41
C ASN A 101 -12.02 -23.33 -7.21
N ILE A 102 -12.73 -23.21 -6.09
CA ILE A 102 -12.15 -22.87 -4.79
C ILE A 102 -12.86 -23.68 -3.71
N GLU A 103 -12.09 -24.44 -2.95
CA GLU A 103 -12.62 -25.35 -1.94
C GLU A 103 -11.71 -25.43 -0.72
N GLN A 104 -12.31 -25.74 0.42
CA GLN A 104 -11.58 -26.08 1.64
C GLN A 104 -11.28 -27.58 1.64
N TYR A 105 -10.09 -27.95 2.09
CA TYR A 105 -9.75 -29.34 2.34
C TYR A 105 -10.37 -29.80 3.66
N ASP A 106 -11.35 -30.69 3.60
CA ASP A 106 -12.06 -31.26 4.76
C ASP A 106 -12.41 -30.20 5.83
N TYR A 107 -12.06 -30.47 7.09
CA TYR A 107 -12.19 -29.54 8.21
C TYR A 107 -10.84 -28.93 8.60
N GLU A 108 -9.96 -28.77 7.62
CA GLU A 108 -8.62 -28.22 7.82
C GLU A 108 -8.56 -26.74 7.43
N ARG A 109 -7.50 -26.08 7.89
CA ARG A 109 -7.20 -24.69 7.51
C ARG A 109 -6.41 -24.60 6.21
N ILE A 110 -6.84 -25.35 5.20
CA ILE A 110 -6.20 -25.44 3.89
C ILE A 110 -7.24 -25.20 2.82
N ILE A 111 -6.91 -24.33 1.86
CA ILE A 111 -7.78 -23.97 0.75
C ILE A 111 -7.06 -24.34 -0.55
N PHE A 112 -7.77 -25.05 -1.42
CA PHE A 112 -7.36 -25.32 -2.78
C PHE A 112 -8.07 -24.36 -3.74
N VAL A 113 -7.30 -23.79 -4.65
CA VAL A 113 -7.81 -22.95 -5.74
C VAL A 113 -7.32 -23.55 -7.05
N ASP A 114 -8.24 -24.10 -7.82
CA ASP A 114 -7.95 -24.63 -9.14
C ASP A 114 -7.94 -23.50 -10.16
N LEU A 115 -6.86 -23.44 -10.93
CA LEU A 115 -6.57 -22.37 -11.86
C LEU A 115 -6.44 -22.94 -13.26
N LYS A 116 -7.23 -22.39 -14.18
CA LYS A 116 -7.05 -22.59 -15.62
C LYS A 116 -6.14 -21.52 -16.18
N CYS A 117 -4.95 -21.91 -16.58
CA CYS A 117 -4.06 -21.08 -17.36
C CYS A 117 -4.17 -21.52 -18.84
N ARG A 118 -3.66 -20.73 -19.79
CA ARG A 118 -3.89 -20.92 -21.25
C ARG A 118 -3.84 -22.38 -21.73
N GLU A 119 -2.72 -23.07 -21.52
CA GLU A 119 -2.49 -24.46 -21.96
C GLU A 119 -2.21 -25.42 -20.79
N GLU A 120 -2.26 -24.92 -19.55
CA GLU A 120 -1.91 -25.67 -18.35
C GLU A 120 -2.94 -25.44 -17.26
N SER A 121 -3.29 -26.50 -16.52
CA SER A 121 -4.00 -26.37 -15.26
C SER A 121 -2.98 -26.27 -14.12
N ARG A 122 -3.32 -25.51 -13.09
CA ARG A 122 -2.49 -25.35 -11.90
C ARG A 122 -3.36 -25.32 -10.67
N ARG A 123 -2.79 -25.72 -9.54
CA ARG A 123 -3.48 -25.67 -8.25
C ARG A 123 -2.71 -24.78 -7.31
N MET A 124 -3.38 -23.77 -6.74
CA MET A 124 -2.83 -22.97 -5.66
C MET A 124 -3.34 -23.53 -4.33
N VAL A 125 -2.40 -23.83 -3.43
CA VAL A 125 -2.68 -24.28 -2.07
C VAL A 125 -2.41 -23.12 -1.13
N ILE A 126 -3.36 -22.81 -0.25
CA ILE A 126 -3.24 -21.78 0.78
C ILE A 126 -3.39 -22.44 2.15
N GLU A 127 -2.31 -22.45 2.93
CA GLU A 127 -2.33 -23.00 4.29
C GLU A 127 -2.42 -21.85 5.32
N LEU A 128 -3.50 -21.85 6.08
CA LEU A 128 -3.72 -20.97 7.24
C LEU A 128 -3.36 -21.67 8.58
N LEU A 129 -2.52 -22.71 8.50
CA LEU A 129 -1.92 -23.41 9.63
C LEU A 129 -0.71 -22.63 10.20
N PRO A 130 -0.28 -22.85 11.46
CA PRO A 130 0.96 -22.28 11.97
C PRO A 130 2.15 -22.61 11.05
N ARG A 131 2.85 -21.57 10.58
CA ARG A 131 3.92 -21.68 9.54
C ARG A 131 3.45 -22.15 8.16
N GLY A 132 2.16 -22.02 7.88
CA GLY A 132 1.55 -22.33 6.60
C GLY A 132 2.14 -21.49 5.46
N VAL A 133 1.97 -21.99 4.25
CA VAL A 133 2.50 -21.40 3.02
C VAL A 133 1.41 -21.20 1.98
N ILE A 134 1.75 -20.45 0.94
CA ILE A 134 1.03 -20.49 -0.33
C ILE A 134 1.94 -21.26 -1.29
N ALA A 135 1.43 -22.30 -1.95
CA ALA A 135 2.17 -23.08 -2.92
C ALA A 135 1.42 -23.15 -4.26
N ILE A 136 2.13 -23.04 -5.37
CA ILE A 136 1.59 -23.25 -6.72
C ILE A 136 2.09 -24.59 -7.21
N LEU A 137 1.16 -25.44 -7.63
CA LEU A 137 1.41 -26.80 -8.09
C LEU A 137 1.13 -26.92 -9.59
N ASN A 138 1.85 -27.83 -10.25
CA ASN A 138 1.50 -28.30 -11.60
C ASN A 138 0.44 -29.42 -11.56
N ASN A 139 0.10 -29.99 -12.71
CA ASN A 139 -0.84 -31.10 -12.85
C ASN A 139 -0.44 -32.37 -12.08
N ASP A 140 0.86 -32.59 -11.84
CA ASP A 140 1.38 -33.75 -11.12
C ASP A 140 1.48 -33.52 -9.60
N ASN A 141 0.88 -32.44 -9.09
CA ASN A 141 1.01 -31.96 -7.72
C ASN A 141 2.45 -31.63 -7.30
N MET A 142 3.32 -31.29 -8.25
CA MET A 142 4.69 -30.86 -7.99
C MET A 142 4.72 -29.36 -7.72
N ILE A 143 5.43 -28.97 -6.66
CA ILE A 143 5.56 -27.58 -6.23
C ILE A 143 6.40 -26.81 -7.25
N LEU A 144 5.78 -25.87 -7.96
CA LEU A 144 6.44 -24.92 -8.85
C LEU A 144 7.05 -23.76 -8.06
N LEU A 145 6.30 -23.26 -7.08
CA LEU A 145 6.65 -22.08 -6.30
C LEU A 145 5.98 -22.16 -4.93
N ALA A 146 6.64 -21.66 -3.88
CA ALA A 146 6.03 -21.49 -2.57
C ALA A 146 6.42 -20.16 -1.92
N SER A 147 5.59 -19.66 -1.01
CA SER A 147 5.86 -18.44 -0.23
C SER A 147 7.01 -18.61 0.75
N SER A 148 7.28 -19.84 1.18
CA SER A 148 8.41 -20.22 2.03
C SER A 148 8.79 -21.67 1.74
N TYR A 149 10.09 -21.94 1.60
CA TYR A 149 10.61 -23.29 1.41
C TYR A 149 11.07 -23.87 2.73
N ARG A 150 10.66 -25.11 3.03
CA ARG A 150 10.89 -25.74 4.33
C ARG A 150 11.05 -27.25 4.18
N LYS A 151 12.00 -27.81 4.92
CA LYS A 151 12.06 -29.23 5.21
C LYS A 151 11.45 -29.45 6.60
N MET A 152 10.42 -30.28 6.68
CA MET A 152 9.78 -30.65 7.95
C MET A 152 9.97 -32.15 8.16
N LYS A 153 9.69 -32.61 9.39
CA LYS A 153 9.78 -34.04 9.73
C LYS A 153 8.82 -34.88 8.88
N ASP A 154 7.62 -34.37 8.66
CA ASP A 154 6.52 -35.12 8.03
C ASP A 154 6.31 -34.79 6.55
N ARG A 155 6.84 -33.67 6.06
CA ARG A 155 6.70 -33.24 4.64
C ARG A 155 7.77 -32.24 4.21
N ASN A 156 8.04 -32.17 2.90
CA ASN A 156 8.96 -31.21 2.31
C ASN A 156 8.23 -30.24 1.38
N ILE A 157 8.38 -28.93 1.64
CA ILE A 157 7.88 -27.85 0.79
C ILE A 157 9.07 -27.24 0.06
N MET A 158 9.41 -27.82 -1.09
CA MET A 158 10.56 -27.43 -1.91
C MET A 158 10.17 -27.40 -3.40
N PRO A 159 10.82 -26.56 -4.24
CA PRO A 159 10.59 -26.61 -5.68
C PRO A 159 10.86 -28.02 -6.22
N LYS A 160 10.00 -28.49 -7.13
CA LYS A 160 10.06 -29.83 -7.74
C LYS A 160 9.89 -30.99 -6.75
N ALA A 161 9.46 -30.74 -5.52
CA ALA A 161 8.96 -31.80 -4.65
C ALA A 161 7.46 -31.99 -4.87
N LYS A 162 6.96 -33.21 -4.70
CA LYS A 162 5.52 -33.47 -4.67
C LYS A 162 4.93 -32.86 -3.40
N TYR A 163 3.82 -32.15 -3.53
CA TYR A 163 3.12 -31.58 -2.39
C TYR A 163 2.44 -32.67 -1.57
N GLU A 164 2.64 -32.62 -0.26
CA GLU A 164 2.05 -33.53 0.72
C GLU A 164 1.25 -32.74 1.75
N LEU A 165 0.04 -33.21 2.01
CA LEU A 165 -0.84 -32.69 3.04
C LEU A 165 -0.21 -32.86 4.42
N PRO A 166 -0.56 -31.99 5.41
CA PRO A 166 -0.17 -32.26 6.78
C PRO A 166 -0.87 -33.52 7.30
N PRO A 167 -0.39 -34.12 8.39
CA PRO A 167 -1.04 -35.29 9.00
C PRO A 167 -2.53 -35.01 9.24
N LYS A 168 -3.40 -35.93 8.81
CA LYS A 168 -4.86 -35.75 8.89
C LYS A 168 -5.32 -35.59 10.34
N ALA A 169 -6.32 -34.73 10.55
CA ALA A 169 -7.10 -34.69 11.78
C ALA A 169 -7.74 -36.05 12.10
N LYS A 170 -7.98 -36.30 13.38
CA LYS A 170 -8.58 -37.56 13.88
C LYS A 170 -10.05 -37.72 13.47
N ILE A 171 -10.72 -36.65 13.08
CA ILE A 171 -12.14 -36.62 12.74
C ILE A 171 -12.31 -36.08 11.33
N SER A 172 -13.11 -36.81 10.54
CA SER A 172 -13.45 -36.45 9.16
C SER A 172 -14.93 -36.09 8.98
N ASP A 173 -15.77 -36.25 10.01
CA ASP A 173 -17.21 -35.94 9.93
C ASP A 173 -17.82 -35.61 11.29
N TYR A 174 -18.17 -34.34 11.52
CA TYR A 174 -18.80 -33.88 12.76
C TYR A 174 -20.31 -34.18 12.84
N TYR A 175 -20.99 -34.36 11.71
CA TYR A 175 -22.44 -34.55 11.67
C TYR A 175 -22.85 -35.97 12.03
N ASN A 176 -21.93 -36.93 11.84
CA ASN A 176 -22.14 -38.34 12.13
C ASN A 176 -21.43 -38.83 13.40
N ILE A 177 -20.94 -37.92 14.26
CA ILE A 177 -20.38 -38.31 15.56
C ILE A 177 -21.49 -38.92 16.42
N GLU A 178 -21.20 -40.10 16.97
CA GLU A 178 -22.01 -40.80 17.98
C GLU A 178 -21.42 -40.63 19.38
N VAL A 179 -22.25 -40.84 20.40
CA VAL A 179 -21.85 -40.75 21.83
C VAL A 179 -20.71 -41.69 22.18
N SER A 180 -20.75 -42.93 21.68
CA SER A 180 -19.70 -43.94 21.84
C SER A 180 -18.36 -43.45 21.26
N GLY A 181 -18.38 -42.95 20.01
CA GLY A 181 -17.19 -42.40 19.36
C GLY A 181 -16.62 -41.19 20.08
N LEU A 182 -17.47 -40.29 20.61
CA LEU A 182 -17.02 -39.16 21.42
C LEU A 182 -16.33 -39.63 22.72
N ARG A 183 -16.89 -40.65 23.39
CA ARG A 183 -16.29 -41.22 24.61
C ARG A 183 -14.90 -41.78 24.34
N ASP A 184 -14.73 -42.53 23.25
CA ASP A 184 -13.44 -43.11 22.89
C ASP A 184 -12.38 -42.03 22.61
N LEU A 185 -12.78 -40.96 21.93
CA LEU A 185 -11.91 -39.82 21.61
C LEU A 185 -11.48 -39.01 22.85
N LEU A 186 -12.30 -39.02 23.90
CA LEU A 186 -12.04 -38.32 25.15
C LEU A 186 -11.43 -39.22 26.24
N SER A 187 -11.26 -40.52 25.99
CA SER A 187 -10.80 -41.51 27.00
C SER A 187 -9.50 -41.16 27.74
N ASN A 188 -8.55 -40.47 27.08
CA ASN A 188 -7.24 -40.09 27.63
C ASN A 188 -7.13 -38.59 27.99
N GLU A 189 -8.26 -37.93 28.17
CA GLU A 189 -8.36 -36.49 28.33
C GLU A 189 -8.66 -36.09 29.77
N PHE A 190 -8.33 -34.84 30.14
CA PHE A 190 -8.49 -34.37 31.51
C PHE A 190 -9.64 -33.38 31.67
N ASN A 191 -9.48 -32.14 31.19
CA ASN A 191 -10.49 -31.08 31.32
C ASN A 191 -11.33 -30.99 30.04
N ILE A 192 -12.65 -30.88 30.17
CA ILE A 192 -13.56 -31.01 29.02
C ILE A 192 -13.28 -30.01 27.88
N VAL A 193 -13.14 -28.71 28.16
CA VAL A 193 -12.97 -27.69 27.10
C VAL A 193 -11.67 -27.87 26.31
N PRO A 194 -10.46 -27.91 26.92
CA PRO A 194 -9.22 -28.19 26.18
C PRO A 194 -9.26 -29.50 25.40
N SER A 195 -9.97 -30.50 25.94
CA SER A 195 -10.06 -31.82 25.34
C SER A 195 -11.03 -31.90 24.17
N LEU A 196 -12.15 -31.17 24.20
CA LEU A 196 -12.98 -30.97 23.01
C LEU A 196 -12.19 -30.27 21.90
N ILE A 197 -11.44 -29.22 22.23
CA ILE A 197 -10.62 -28.50 21.23
C ILE A 197 -9.57 -29.44 20.62
N ARG A 198 -8.85 -30.23 21.42
CA ARG A 198 -7.74 -31.06 20.91
C ARG A 198 -8.21 -32.35 20.24
N SER A 199 -9.20 -33.04 20.83
CA SER A 199 -9.67 -34.33 20.32
C SER A 199 -10.63 -34.17 19.16
N LEU A 200 -11.44 -33.10 19.17
CA LEU A 200 -12.35 -32.82 18.07
C LEU A 200 -11.78 -31.85 17.04
N ASP A 201 -10.69 -31.13 17.30
CA ASP A 201 -10.17 -30.05 16.43
C ASP A 201 -11.21 -28.94 16.13
N ILE A 202 -12.10 -28.68 17.09
CA ILE A 202 -13.11 -27.61 16.98
C ILE A 202 -12.56 -26.26 17.44
N PRO A 203 -13.11 -25.14 16.93
CA PRO A 203 -12.74 -23.81 17.40
C PRO A 203 -13.02 -23.67 18.92
N PRO A 204 -12.15 -23.00 19.70
CA PRO A 204 -12.34 -22.81 21.15
C PRO A 204 -13.69 -22.21 21.53
N GLU A 205 -14.22 -21.37 20.66
CA GLU A 205 -15.49 -20.68 20.86
C GLU A 205 -16.68 -21.64 20.81
N ILE A 206 -16.58 -22.73 20.03
CA ILE A 206 -17.57 -23.80 20.00
C ILE A 206 -17.48 -24.63 21.27
N ALA A 207 -16.27 -25.00 21.70
CA ALA A 207 -16.06 -25.73 22.95
C ALA A 207 -16.57 -24.96 24.17
N ASP A 208 -16.29 -23.65 24.25
CA ASP A 208 -16.80 -22.74 25.29
C ASP A 208 -18.34 -22.68 25.27
N SER A 209 -18.94 -22.60 24.07
CA SER A 209 -20.39 -22.55 23.91
C SER A 209 -21.05 -23.87 24.35
N ILE A 210 -20.47 -25.02 24.00
CA ILE A 210 -20.93 -26.34 24.45
C ILE A 210 -20.84 -26.46 25.97
N ASN A 211 -19.71 -26.05 26.56
CA ASN A 211 -19.52 -26.09 28.01
C ASN A 211 -20.61 -25.31 28.75
N LEU A 212 -20.98 -24.13 28.24
CA LEU A 212 -22.03 -23.30 28.82
C LEU A 212 -23.44 -23.88 28.56
N LEU A 213 -23.75 -24.26 27.32
CA LEU A 213 -25.08 -24.75 26.94
C LEU A 213 -25.43 -26.09 27.60
N CYS A 214 -24.44 -26.96 27.78
CA CYS A 214 -24.60 -28.23 28.47
C CYS A 214 -24.34 -28.15 29.99
N LYS A 215 -24.05 -26.95 30.54
CA LYS A 215 -23.80 -26.71 31.97
C LYS A 215 -22.73 -27.66 32.54
N LEU A 216 -21.63 -27.79 31.81
CA LEU A 216 -20.53 -28.70 32.15
C LEU A 216 -19.56 -28.10 33.16
N ASP A 217 -19.59 -26.78 33.40
CA ASP A 217 -18.80 -26.08 34.42
C ASP A 217 -17.29 -26.43 34.42
N ASN A 218 -16.70 -26.70 33.25
CA ASN A 218 -15.31 -27.14 33.09
C ASN A 218 -14.93 -28.40 33.88
N LYS A 219 -15.90 -29.33 34.07
CA LYS A 219 -15.69 -30.65 34.67
C LYS A 219 -14.55 -31.44 34.02
N ARG A 220 -14.07 -32.44 34.75
CA ARG A 220 -13.17 -33.45 34.20
C ARG A 220 -13.94 -34.39 33.28
N VAL A 221 -13.29 -34.92 32.25
CA VAL A 221 -13.92 -35.88 31.32
C VAL A 221 -14.43 -37.12 32.05
N ALA A 222 -13.71 -37.58 33.09
CA ALA A 222 -14.12 -38.72 33.91
C ALA A 222 -15.43 -38.48 34.71
N GLU A 223 -15.87 -37.23 34.85
CA GLU A 223 -17.08 -36.85 35.59
C GLU A 223 -18.32 -36.79 34.69
N LEU A 224 -18.17 -37.01 33.37
CA LEU A 224 -19.25 -36.91 32.40
C LEU A 224 -20.21 -38.10 32.47
N ASN A 225 -21.50 -37.81 32.52
CA ASN A 225 -22.55 -38.82 32.39
C ASN A 225 -23.08 -38.94 30.94
N GLU A 226 -23.87 -39.97 30.65
CA GLU A 226 -24.45 -40.22 29.32
C GLU A 226 -25.27 -39.04 28.76
N ILE A 227 -26.01 -38.34 29.64
CA ILE A 227 -26.84 -37.19 29.24
C ILE A 227 -25.95 -36.02 28.80
N GLU A 228 -24.84 -35.79 29.50
CA GLU A 228 -23.84 -34.77 29.16
C GLU A 228 -23.12 -35.10 27.86
N TYR A 229 -22.71 -36.35 27.63
CA TYR A 229 -22.14 -36.78 26.34
C TYR A 229 -23.12 -36.57 25.19
N LYS A 230 -24.39 -36.97 25.38
CA LYS A 230 -25.44 -36.72 24.39
C LYS A 230 -25.63 -35.23 24.13
N CYS A 231 -25.68 -34.41 25.18
CA CYS A 231 -25.78 -32.96 25.04
C CYS A 231 -24.63 -32.37 24.23
N ILE A 232 -23.38 -32.82 24.47
CA ILE A 232 -22.21 -32.36 23.72
C ILE A 232 -22.36 -32.66 22.22
N VAL A 233 -22.73 -33.89 21.87
CA VAL A 233 -22.93 -34.29 20.46
C VAL A 233 -24.06 -33.49 19.81
N ASP A 234 -25.20 -33.37 20.48
CA ASP A 234 -26.37 -32.67 19.96
C ASP A 234 -26.07 -31.18 19.77
N LYS A 235 -25.45 -30.52 20.75
CA LYS A 235 -25.10 -29.09 20.69
C LYS A 235 -23.97 -28.79 19.71
N LEU A 236 -23.01 -29.70 19.54
CA LEU A 236 -21.99 -29.56 18.51
C LEU A 236 -22.64 -29.51 17.12
N LYS A 237 -23.55 -30.45 16.81
CA LYS A 237 -24.24 -30.50 15.52
C LYS A 237 -25.11 -29.25 15.31
N GLU A 238 -25.93 -28.89 16.31
CA GLU A 238 -26.80 -27.71 16.26
C GLU A 238 -26.02 -26.42 16.01
N LEU A 239 -24.92 -26.20 16.73
CA LEU A 239 -24.08 -25.01 16.55
C LEU A 239 -23.44 -24.98 15.16
N LEU A 240 -22.83 -26.09 14.70
CA LEU A 240 -22.19 -26.13 13.40
C LEU A 240 -23.18 -25.89 12.25
N THR A 241 -24.36 -26.53 12.29
CA THR A 241 -25.43 -26.31 11.32
C THR A 241 -25.88 -24.86 11.32
N ALA A 242 -26.20 -24.29 12.49
CA ALA A 242 -26.69 -22.92 12.61
C ALA A 242 -25.68 -21.89 12.06
N ILE A 243 -24.39 -22.06 12.38
CA ILE A 243 -23.33 -21.14 11.94
C ILE A 243 -23.13 -21.18 10.43
N ILE A 244 -23.27 -22.35 9.81
CA ILE A 244 -23.05 -22.54 8.37
C ILE A 244 -24.29 -22.13 7.56
N GLU A 245 -25.49 -22.42 8.04
CA GLU A 245 -26.74 -22.11 7.32
C GLU A 245 -27.22 -20.67 7.53
N SER A 246 -26.96 -20.10 8.71
CA SER A 246 -27.43 -18.76 9.10
C SER A 246 -26.36 -18.03 9.93
N PRO A 247 -25.21 -17.68 9.30
CA PRO A 247 -24.15 -16.96 10.00
C PRO A 247 -24.65 -15.61 10.53
N THR A 248 -24.15 -15.22 11.71
CA THR A 248 -24.37 -13.89 12.32
C THR A 248 -23.01 -13.20 12.53
N PRO A 249 -22.41 -12.64 11.47
CA PRO A 249 -21.07 -12.08 11.54
C PRO A 249 -20.96 -10.93 12.52
N CYS A 250 -19.90 -10.93 13.33
CA CYS A 250 -19.69 -9.91 14.35
C CYS A 250 -18.21 -9.63 14.63
N ILE A 251 -17.96 -8.45 15.22
CA ILE A 251 -16.69 -8.04 15.80
C ILE A 251 -16.90 -7.83 17.29
N ILE A 252 -16.00 -8.38 18.10
CA ILE A 252 -16.05 -8.25 19.56
C ILE A 252 -15.03 -7.22 20.02
N TYR A 253 -15.49 -6.27 20.82
CA TYR A 253 -14.68 -5.24 21.45
C TYR A 253 -14.60 -5.46 22.97
N LYS A 254 -13.46 -5.12 23.54
CA LYS A 254 -13.25 -4.97 24.99
C LYS A 254 -12.47 -3.69 25.22
N ASN A 255 -12.96 -2.80 26.08
CA ASN A 255 -12.34 -1.48 26.35
C ASN A 255 -11.99 -0.72 25.06
N ASN A 256 -12.94 -0.61 24.13
CA ASN A 256 -12.80 0.00 22.79
C ASN A 256 -11.74 -0.64 21.86
N SER A 257 -11.15 -1.77 22.25
CA SER A 257 -10.19 -2.51 21.42
C SER A 257 -10.85 -3.73 20.80
N MET A 258 -10.68 -3.94 19.49
CA MET A 258 -11.15 -5.15 18.81
C MET A 258 -10.35 -6.36 19.27
N ILE A 259 -11.01 -7.38 19.82
CA ILE A 259 -10.36 -8.60 20.34
C ILE A 259 -10.65 -9.86 19.50
N GLY A 260 -11.64 -9.81 18.60
CA GLY A 260 -11.87 -10.90 17.66
C GLY A 260 -12.95 -10.60 16.62
N PHE A 261 -12.99 -11.47 15.62
CA PHE A 261 -13.94 -11.48 14.51
C PHE A 261 -14.52 -12.90 14.40
N TYR A 262 -15.83 -13.03 14.26
CA TYR A 262 -16.49 -14.34 14.30
C TYR A 262 -17.66 -14.40 13.31
N PRO A 263 -17.92 -15.56 12.69
CA PRO A 263 -19.07 -15.76 11.80
C PRO A 263 -20.38 -15.95 12.56
N PHE A 264 -20.30 -16.07 13.88
CA PHE A 264 -21.42 -16.13 14.82
C PHE A 264 -21.06 -15.35 16.08
N ILE A 265 -21.97 -15.26 17.05
CA ILE A 265 -21.70 -14.61 18.34
C ILE A 265 -21.33 -15.69 19.37
N PRO A 266 -20.06 -15.82 19.79
CA PRO A 266 -19.70 -16.78 20.83
C PRO A 266 -20.38 -16.47 22.16
N THR A 267 -20.95 -17.48 22.81
CA THR A 267 -21.83 -17.28 23.96
C THR A 267 -21.13 -16.61 25.14
N ARG A 268 -19.81 -16.81 25.27
CA ARG A 268 -18.98 -16.18 26.32
C ARG A 268 -18.94 -14.65 26.28
N PHE A 269 -19.32 -14.03 25.15
CA PHE A 269 -19.25 -12.58 24.98
C PHE A 269 -20.56 -11.85 25.28
N TYR A 270 -21.62 -12.55 25.71
CA TYR A 270 -22.84 -11.92 26.20
C TYR A 270 -22.71 -11.31 27.62
N GLY A 271 -21.57 -11.51 28.30
CA GLY A 271 -21.32 -10.98 29.64
C GLY A 271 -20.88 -9.50 29.66
N GLU A 272 -20.83 -8.92 30.87
CA GLU A 272 -20.41 -7.53 31.08
C GLU A 272 -18.97 -7.28 30.61
N GLY A 273 -18.74 -6.10 30.02
CA GLY A 273 -17.42 -5.65 29.58
C GLY A 273 -17.07 -5.93 28.10
N TYR A 274 -18.00 -6.53 27.33
CA TYR A 274 -17.86 -6.70 25.89
C TYR A 274 -18.88 -5.87 25.12
N HIS A 275 -18.46 -5.35 23.96
CA HIS A 275 -19.36 -4.73 22.99
C HIS A 275 -19.33 -5.54 21.70
N ILE A 276 -20.51 -5.90 21.20
CA ILE A 276 -20.70 -6.72 20.01
C ILE A 276 -21.18 -5.82 18.88
N GLU A 277 -20.40 -5.75 17.82
CA GLU A 277 -20.78 -5.03 16.60
C GLU A 277 -21.17 -6.04 15.51
N HIS A 278 -22.42 -5.99 15.07
CA HIS A 278 -22.89 -6.78 13.93
C HIS A 278 -22.43 -6.18 12.61
N VAL A 279 -22.01 -7.03 11.69
CA VAL A 279 -21.58 -6.61 10.35
C VAL A 279 -22.30 -7.41 9.25
N PRO A 280 -22.44 -6.87 8.03
CA PRO A 280 -23.28 -7.48 7.00
C PRO A 280 -22.79 -8.82 6.46
N SER A 281 -21.48 -9.07 6.50
CA SER A 281 -20.86 -10.32 6.07
C SER A 281 -19.63 -10.66 6.92
N PHE A 282 -19.27 -11.93 6.98
CA PHE A 282 -18.06 -12.38 7.67
C PHE A 282 -16.79 -11.86 6.98
N ASN A 283 -16.79 -11.74 5.65
CA ASN A 283 -15.72 -11.05 4.94
C ASN A 283 -15.54 -9.59 5.44
N ASP A 284 -16.62 -8.85 5.69
CA ASP A 284 -16.55 -7.48 6.24
C ASP A 284 -15.99 -7.47 7.67
N ALA A 285 -16.30 -8.48 8.49
CA ALA A 285 -15.73 -8.65 9.82
C ALA A 285 -14.20 -8.79 9.76
N ILE A 286 -13.71 -9.66 8.87
CA ILE A 286 -12.27 -9.88 8.65
C ILE A 286 -11.61 -8.60 8.12
N GLU A 287 -12.20 -7.97 7.10
CA GLU A 287 -11.65 -6.73 6.52
C GLU A 287 -11.53 -5.64 7.58
N LYS A 288 -12.59 -5.37 8.34
CA LYS A 288 -12.58 -4.32 9.35
C LYS A 288 -11.55 -4.60 10.44
N TYR A 289 -11.49 -5.83 10.95
CA TYR A 289 -10.55 -6.24 12.00
C TYR A 289 -9.08 -6.12 11.59
N PHE A 290 -8.75 -6.50 10.35
CA PHE A 290 -7.36 -6.44 9.84
C PHE A 290 -7.04 -5.16 9.05
N SER A 291 -8.01 -4.28 8.81
CA SER A 291 -7.79 -3.06 8.00
C SER A 291 -6.77 -2.12 8.62
N GLY A 292 -6.81 -1.90 9.94
CA GLY A 292 -5.89 -1.01 10.65
C GLY A 292 -4.44 -1.47 10.54
N SER A 293 -4.18 -2.76 10.77
CA SER A 293 -2.84 -3.33 10.67
C SER A 293 -2.32 -3.38 9.23
N PHE A 294 -3.17 -3.72 8.26
CA PHE A 294 -2.81 -3.70 6.84
C PHE A 294 -2.50 -2.29 6.32
N ARG A 295 -3.30 -1.28 6.71
CA ARG A 295 -3.06 0.13 6.39
C ARG A 295 -1.76 0.63 7.02
N SER A 296 -1.54 0.33 8.30
CA SER A 296 -0.29 0.66 9.00
C SER A 296 0.92 0.03 8.32
N LEU A 297 0.80 -1.21 7.82
CA LEU A 297 1.86 -1.90 7.08
C LEU A 297 2.19 -1.23 5.74
N LEU A 298 1.18 -0.74 5.02
CA LEU A 298 1.37 0.00 3.76
C LEU A 298 2.08 1.33 4.01
N ILE A 299 1.72 2.01 5.10
CA ILE A 299 2.36 3.25 5.53
C ILE A 299 3.82 2.97 5.94
N SER A 300 4.07 1.97 6.79
CA SER A 300 5.42 1.66 7.27
C SER A 300 6.37 1.27 6.14
N LYS A 301 5.91 0.56 5.10
CA LYS A 301 6.77 0.24 3.94
C LYS A 301 7.10 1.47 3.09
N LYS A 302 6.14 2.36 2.88
CA LYS A 302 6.39 3.67 2.24
C LYS A 302 7.43 4.47 3.01
N ILE A 303 7.31 4.49 4.33
CA ILE A 303 8.25 5.13 5.24
C ILE A 303 9.62 4.48 5.11
N GLU A 304 9.73 3.15 5.21
CA GLU A 304 10.98 2.40 5.16
C GLU A 304 11.79 2.68 3.87
N ILE A 305 11.13 2.68 2.71
CA ILE A 305 11.78 2.98 1.43
C ILE A 305 12.39 4.39 1.45
N ALA A 306 11.67 5.34 2.05
CA ALA A 306 12.08 6.71 2.10
C ALA A 306 13.13 6.99 3.19
N THR A 307 13.06 6.31 4.35
CA THR A 307 14.08 6.38 5.41
C THR A 307 15.38 5.73 4.99
N THR A 308 15.35 4.64 4.20
CA THR A 308 16.58 3.99 3.70
C THR A 308 17.42 4.94 2.85
N LYS A 309 16.80 5.83 2.05
CA LYS A 309 17.50 6.86 1.29
C LYS A 309 18.12 7.92 2.21
N LEU A 310 17.38 8.33 3.25
CA LEU A 310 17.88 9.24 4.29
C LEU A 310 19.07 8.67 5.05
N GLU A 311 19.02 7.40 5.43
CA GLU A 311 20.10 6.72 6.14
C GLU A 311 21.40 6.68 5.33
N LYS A 312 21.31 6.45 4.01
CA LYS A 312 22.48 6.50 3.13
C LYS A 312 23.13 7.89 3.13
N LEU A 313 22.33 8.96 3.00
CA LEU A 313 22.82 10.34 3.05
C LEU A 313 23.43 10.68 4.41
N ARG A 314 22.80 10.25 5.52
CA ARG A 314 23.33 10.45 6.87
C ARG A 314 24.67 9.75 7.08
N LYS A 315 24.82 8.51 6.58
CA LYS A 315 26.10 7.78 6.63
C LYS A 315 27.19 8.49 5.82
N SER A 316 26.86 9.01 4.64
CA SER A 316 27.79 9.82 3.84
C SER A 316 28.22 11.09 4.59
N LEU A 317 27.27 11.77 5.25
CA LEU A 317 27.55 12.95 6.08
C LEU A 317 28.48 12.62 7.25
N GLU A 318 28.23 11.52 7.98
CA GLU A 318 29.11 11.05 9.06
C GLU A 318 30.55 10.78 8.59
N MET A 319 30.71 10.16 7.42
CA MET A 319 32.05 9.93 6.84
C MET A 319 32.74 11.25 6.48
N LEU A 320 32.01 12.20 5.91
CA LEU A 320 32.53 13.51 5.54
C LEU A 320 32.95 14.33 6.77
N ASP A 321 32.14 14.32 7.83
CA ASP A 321 32.45 14.99 9.10
C ASP A 321 33.72 14.41 9.74
N LYS A 322 33.91 13.08 9.71
CA LYS A 322 35.16 12.44 10.17
C LYS A 322 36.38 12.92 9.39
N ASN A 323 36.28 12.95 8.05
CA ASN A 323 37.37 13.43 7.20
C ASN A 323 37.68 14.92 7.44
N LEU A 324 36.65 15.74 7.68
CA LEU A 324 36.83 17.16 8.02
C LEU A 324 37.59 17.36 9.33
N ILE A 325 37.32 16.53 10.34
CA ILE A 325 38.06 16.56 11.62
C ILE A 325 39.54 16.25 11.37
N GLU A 326 39.85 15.21 10.59
CA GLU A 326 41.22 14.83 10.26
C GLU A 326 41.96 15.93 9.48
N LEU A 327 41.31 16.51 8.46
CA LEU A 327 41.89 17.61 7.68
C LEU A 327 42.15 18.85 8.52
N LYS A 328 41.24 19.20 9.45
CA LYS A 328 41.42 20.33 10.39
C LYS A 328 42.59 20.09 11.33
N TYR A 329 42.71 18.89 11.90
CA TYR A 329 43.84 18.53 12.75
C TYR A 329 45.16 18.61 11.98
N ARG A 330 45.19 18.08 10.75
CA ARG A 330 46.38 18.16 9.89
C ARG A 330 46.74 19.60 9.52
N LYS A 331 45.74 20.44 9.25
CA LYS A 331 45.92 21.87 9.00
C LYS A 331 46.57 22.55 10.20
N GLU A 332 45.99 22.40 11.38
CA GLU A 332 46.49 22.99 12.63
C GLU A 332 47.93 22.54 12.92
N HIS A 333 48.24 21.26 12.69
CA HIS A 333 49.59 20.75 12.82
C HIS A 333 50.57 21.47 11.87
N ILE A 334 50.25 21.60 10.58
CA ILE A 334 51.11 22.28 9.61
C ILE A 334 51.23 23.79 9.90
N GLU A 335 50.16 24.44 10.33
CA GLU A 335 50.19 25.86 10.76
C GLU A 335 51.14 26.06 11.93
N ASN A 336 51.11 25.16 12.92
CA ASN A 336 52.04 25.18 14.05
C ASN A 336 53.49 24.93 13.61
N LEU A 337 53.72 23.97 12.70
CA LEU A 337 55.06 23.72 12.13
C LEU A 337 55.59 24.96 11.40
N LEU A 338 54.77 25.60 10.55
CA LEU A 338 55.13 26.80 9.82
C LEU A 338 55.41 27.99 10.77
N LYS A 339 54.65 28.12 11.86
CA LYS A 339 54.89 29.16 12.87
C LYS A 339 56.29 29.04 13.48
N ILE A 340 56.66 27.85 13.95
CA ILE A 340 57.98 27.61 14.54
C ILE A 340 59.06 27.74 13.46
N LEU A 341 58.82 27.20 12.26
CA LEU A 341 59.75 27.27 11.13
C LEU A 341 60.10 28.71 10.74
N ASN A 342 59.12 29.63 10.78
CA ASN A 342 59.37 31.05 10.53
C ASN A 342 60.29 31.69 11.58
N GLU A 343 60.27 31.23 12.84
CA GLU A 343 61.14 31.75 13.90
C GLU A 343 62.60 31.29 13.75
N VAL A 344 62.84 30.15 13.08
CA VAL A 344 64.17 29.54 12.89
C VAL A 344 64.61 29.49 11.43
N TYR A 345 63.93 30.24 10.54
CA TYR A 345 64.11 30.14 9.10
C TYR A 345 65.57 30.31 8.67
N VAL A 346 66.20 31.38 9.14
CA VAL A 346 67.60 31.73 8.80
C VAL A 346 68.57 30.64 9.29
N ASP A 347 68.36 30.13 10.51
CA ASP A 347 69.21 29.09 11.08
C ASP A 347 69.15 27.80 10.24
N ILE A 348 67.95 27.38 9.82
CA ILE A 348 67.77 26.17 9.01
C ILE A 348 68.29 26.38 7.58
N GLU A 349 68.13 27.57 7.01
CA GLU A 349 68.64 27.90 5.67
C GLU A 349 70.16 27.75 5.59
N VAL A 350 70.89 28.31 6.56
CA VAL A 350 72.35 28.16 6.65
C VAL A 350 72.75 26.69 6.79
N ILE A 351 72.04 25.93 7.62
CA ILE A 351 72.30 24.49 7.78
C ILE A 351 72.05 23.76 6.46
N HIS A 352 70.94 24.07 5.78
CA HIS A 352 70.55 23.46 4.52
C HIS A 352 71.56 23.74 3.40
N GLU A 353 72.06 24.97 3.26
CA GLU A 353 73.11 25.31 2.31
C GLU A 353 74.41 24.54 2.59
N CYS A 354 74.79 24.41 3.86
CA CYS A 354 75.92 23.56 4.26
C CYS A 354 75.69 22.10 3.82
N VAL A 355 74.52 21.53 4.13
CA VAL A 355 74.17 20.16 3.73
C VAL A 355 74.24 19.99 2.21
N GLN A 356 73.70 20.94 1.44
CA GLN A 356 73.75 20.91 -0.02
C GLN A 356 75.18 20.94 -0.56
N ASN A 357 76.07 21.75 0.04
CA ASN A 357 77.47 21.82 -0.35
C ASN A 357 78.22 20.52 -0.05
N PHE A 358 78.00 19.92 1.13
CA PHE A 358 78.58 18.63 1.47
C PHE A 358 78.09 17.51 0.56
N VAL A 359 76.79 17.46 0.23
CA VAL A 359 76.25 16.46 -0.71
C VAL A 359 76.79 16.65 -2.14
N LYS A 360 77.07 17.88 -2.57
CA LYS A 360 77.62 18.17 -3.91
C LYS A 360 79.10 17.85 -4.04
N HIS A 361 79.89 18.03 -2.99
CA HIS A 361 81.36 17.98 -3.06
C HIS A 361 82.00 16.85 -2.24
N SER A 362 81.25 16.20 -1.35
CA SER A 362 81.72 15.21 -0.37
C SER A 362 80.71 14.06 -0.20
N SER A 363 80.87 13.22 0.83
CA SER A 363 79.96 12.13 1.17
C SER A 363 78.83 12.54 2.13
N TRP A 364 77.71 11.79 2.11
CA TRP A 364 76.57 12.01 3.01
C TRP A 364 76.88 11.81 4.50
N GLU A 365 77.95 11.07 4.80
CA GLU A 365 78.35 10.70 6.16
C GLU A 365 78.86 11.91 6.96
N ASP A 366 79.33 12.96 6.28
CA ASP A 366 79.88 14.16 6.92
C ASP A 366 78.86 15.30 7.09
N ILE A 367 77.61 15.12 6.65
CA ILE A 367 76.54 16.14 6.75
C ILE A 367 76.25 16.52 8.21
N THR A 368 76.43 15.58 9.16
CA THR A 368 76.24 15.83 10.61
C THR A 368 77.19 16.91 11.15
N ARG A 369 78.30 17.22 10.44
CA ARG A 369 79.20 18.34 10.78
C ARG A 369 78.57 19.71 10.53
N CYS A 370 77.55 19.80 9.68
CA CYS A 370 76.84 21.06 9.40
C CYS A 370 76.03 21.54 10.60
N SER A 371 75.48 20.62 11.40
CA SER A 371 74.75 20.97 12.62
C SER A 371 74.43 19.74 13.48
N ASN A 372 74.49 19.91 14.80
CA ASN A 372 74.01 18.92 15.77
C ASN A 372 72.48 18.76 15.75
N PHE A 373 71.75 19.63 15.02
CA PHE A 373 70.30 19.52 14.88
C PHE A 373 69.85 18.46 13.86
N ILE A 374 70.77 17.86 13.09
CA ILE A 374 70.42 16.81 12.12
C ILE A 374 70.27 15.47 12.85
N ILE A 375 69.09 14.86 12.74
CA ILE A 375 68.70 13.69 13.55
C ILE A 375 68.49 12.40 12.75
N ASP A 376 68.22 12.48 11.45
CA ASP A 376 68.02 11.30 10.60
C ASP A 376 68.46 11.59 9.15
N LEU A 377 68.98 10.57 8.48
CA LEU A 377 69.49 10.67 7.11
C LEU A 377 68.89 9.54 6.27
N LYS A 378 68.30 9.90 5.12
CA LYS A 378 67.79 8.96 4.12
C LYS A 378 68.44 9.25 2.76
N PRO A 379 69.73 8.88 2.59
CA PRO A 379 70.49 9.20 1.39
C PRO A 379 69.86 8.64 0.12
N ASP A 380 69.25 7.45 0.19
CA ASP A 380 68.55 6.76 -0.90
C ASP A 380 67.40 7.58 -1.50
N LYS A 381 66.78 8.45 -0.70
CA LYS A 381 65.65 9.31 -1.12
C LYS A 381 66.05 10.78 -1.31
N GLY A 382 67.29 11.13 -0.97
CA GLY A 382 67.76 12.52 -0.95
C GLY A 382 67.15 13.35 0.17
N LEU A 383 66.76 12.72 1.29
CA LEU A 383 66.06 13.38 2.40
C LEU A 383 66.92 13.35 3.67
N TYR A 384 66.83 14.40 4.47
CA TYR A 384 67.38 14.42 5.83
C TYR A 384 66.40 15.09 6.78
N LYS A 385 66.48 14.76 8.06
CA LYS A 385 65.60 15.27 9.10
C LYS A 385 66.37 16.15 10.07
N ILE A 386 65.83 17.31 10.38
CA ILE A 386 66.36 18.26 11.36
C ILE A 386 65.41 18.37 12.54
N SER A 387 65.94 18.51 13.76
CA SER A 387 65.23 18.78 15.00
C SER A 387 65.81 20.02 15.69
N ILE A 388 65.08 21.14 15.65
CA ILE A 388 65.51 22.41 16.25
C ILE A 388 64.37 23.01 17.09
N LYS A 389 64.63 23.36 18.36
CA LYS A 389 63.61 23.87 19.29
C LYS A 389 62.33 22.99 19.37
N GLY A 390 62.47 21.67 19.21
CA GLY A 390 61.36 20.72 19.20
C GLY A 390 60.60 20.62 17.87
N LEU A 391 61.01 21.37 16.83
CA LEU A 391 60.51 21.26 15.46
C LEU A 391 61.26 20.17 14.71
N GLU A 392 60.54 19.11 14.31
CA GLU A 392 61.08 18.05 13.46
C GLU A 392 60.63 18.25 12.01
N LEU A 393 61.58 18.46 11.09
CA LEU A 393 61.30 18.66 9.66
C LEU A 393 62.15 17.74 8.79
N GLU A 394 61.52 17.14 7.78
CA GLU A 394 62.20 16.38 6.73
C GLU A 394 62.38 17.30 5.51
N LEU A 395 63.62 17.47 5.06
CA LEU A 395 64.01 18.37 3.97
C LEU A 395 64.64 17.57 2.83
N ASP A 396 64.28 17.94 1.60
CA ASP A 396 64.88 17.38 0.38
C ASP A 396 66.10 18.21 -0.01
N VAL A 397 67.29 17.59 0.02
CA VAL A 397 68.55 18.28 -0.29
C VAL A 397 68.63 18.74 -1.74
N ARG A 398 67.86 18.13 -2.65
CA ARG A 398 67.87 18.47 -4.08
C ARG A 398 67.15 19.79 -4.39
N LYS A 399 66.34 20.28 -3.45
CA LYS A 399 65.61 21.54 -3.52
C LYS A 399 66.29 22.54 -2.58
N SER A 400 66.21 23.83 -2.89
CA SER A 400 66.55 24.88 -1.94
C SER A 400 65.66 24.84 -0.69
N PHE A 401 66.09 25.50 0.39
CA PHE A 401 65.26 25.60 1.59
C PHE A 401 63.94 26.35 1.32
N ALA A 402 63.98 27.42 0.52
CA ALA A 402 62.80 28.15 0.08
C ALA A 402 61.80 27.26 -0.69
N GLU A 403 62.26 26.32 -1.53
CA GLU A 403 61.40 25.37 -2.24
C GLU A 403 60.81 24.30 -1.32
N ASN A 404 61.57 23.81 -0.34
CA ASN A 404 61.06 22.92 0.70
C ASN A 404 59.99 23.63 1.54
N TYR A 405 60.24 24.88 1.94
CA TYR A 405 59.30 25.74 2.65
C TYR A 405 58.02 25.99 1.82
N PHE A 406 58.17 26.33 0.54
CA PHE A 406 57.04 26.52 -0.37
C PHE A 406 56.21 25.24 -0.56
N THR A 407 56.84 24.05 -0.48
CA THR A 407 56.12 22.77 -0.53
C THR A 407 55.16 22.61 0.66
N LEU A 408 55.58 23.04 1.87
CA LEU A 408 54.71 23.04 3.06
C LEU A 408 53.58 24.06 2.95
N LEU A 409 53.87 25.27 2.45
CA LEU A 409 52.83 26.29 2.16
C LEU A 409 51.81 25.79 1.13
N LYS A 410 52.27 25.10 0.09
CA LYS A 410 51.41 24.51 -0.92
C LYS A 410 50.53 23.42 -0.32
N LEU A 411 51.09 22.55 0.53
CA LEU A 411 50.33 21.52 1.23
C LEU A 411 49.23 22.14 2.12
N LEU A 412 49.55 23.22 2.84
CA LEU A 412 48.56 23.96 3.63
C LEU A 412 47.43 24.51 2.74
N SER A 413 47.78 25.16 1.63
CA SER A 413 46.80 25.68 0.66
C SER A 413 45.91 24.59 0.06
N ASP A 414 46.48 23.43 -0.23
CA ASP A 414 45.73 22.29 -0.78
C ASP A 414 44.80 21.65 0.26
N ILE A 415 45.22 21.60 1.54
CA ILE A 415 44.35 21.21 2.66
C ILE A 415 43.21 22.21 2.85
N ASP A 416 43.48 23.51 2.80
CA ASP A 416 42.45 24.56 2.90
C ASP A 416 41.40 24.45 1.79
N LYS A 417 41.84 24.26 0.54
CA LYS A 417 40.94 24.01 -0.59
C LYS A 417 40.11 22.75 -0.36
N SER A 418 40.73 21.69 0.19
CA SER A 418 40.04 20.43 0.47
C SER A 418 38.99 20.58 1.58
N ILE A 419 39.30 21.30 2.67
CA ILE A 419 38.35 21.63 3.73
C ILE A 419 37.18 22.44 3.17
N LYS A 420 37.47 23.48 2.36
CA LYS A 420 36.42 24.31 1.76
C LYS A 420 35.45 23.49 0.90
N ARG A 421 35.98 22.63 0.02
CA ARG A 421 35.18 21.73 -0.82
C ARG A 421 34.33 20.78 0.02
N ALA A 422 34.91 20.19 1.06
CA ALA A 422 34.19 19.29 1.96
C ALA A 422 33.07 20.01 2.74
N LEU A 423 33.26 21.27 3.14
CA LEU A 423 32.20 22.07 3.79
C LEU A 423 31.05 22.41 2.81
N GLU A 424 31.36 22.74 1.56
CA GLU A 424 30.35 22.97 0.51
C GLU A 424 29.53 21.69 0.24
N GLU A 425 30.20 20.54 0.12
CA GLU A 425 29.54 19.24 -0.04
C GLU A 425 28.64 18.90 1.15
N ARG A 426 29.13 19.14 2.38
CA ARG A 426 28.39 18.95 3.63
C ARG A 426 27.08 19.75 3.62
N GLY A 427 27.13 21.05 3.28
CA GLY A 427 25.94 21.89 3.21
C GLY A 427 24.93 21.44 2.15
N SER A 428 25.41 20.95 1.00
CA SER A 428 24.55 20.37 -0.05
C SER A 428 23.83 19.12 0.44
N ILE A 429 24.54 18.21 1.11
CA ILE A 429 23.96 16.98 1.68
C ILE A 429 22.94 17.32 2.77
N GLU A 430 23.23 18.26 3.67
CA GLU A 430 22.30 18.70 4.73
C GLU A 430 20.99 19.27 4.15
N THR A 431 21.09 20.11 3.11
CA THR A 431 19.92 20.65 2.42
C THR A 431 19.05 19.53 1.84
N ARG A 432 19.69 18.57 1.16
CA ARG A 432 19.01 17.41 0.58
C ARG A 432 18.35 16.51 1.63
N ILE A 433 18.98 16.35 2.80
CA ILE A 433 18.41 15.62 3.94
C ILE A 433 17.13 16.31 4.43
N ASN A 434 17.15 17.63 4.58
CA ASN A 434 15.99 18.39 5.05
C ASN A 434 14.83 18.34 4.06
N GLU A 435 15.09 18.56 2.78
CA GLU A 435 14.08 18.47 1.71
C GLU A 435 13.43 17.08 1.65
N LEU A 436 14.27 16.02 1.69
CA LEU A 436 13.78 14.65 1.66
C LEU A 436 12.96 14.32 2.91
N SER A 437 13.41 14.77 4.09
CA SER A 437 12.69 14.56 5.35
C SER A 437 11.31 15.19 5.36
N ASN A 438 11.17 16.42 4.83
CA ASN A 438 9.87 17.09 4.72
C ASN A 438 8.97 16.39 3.70
N THR A 439 9.52 16.01 2.54
CA THR A 439 8.78 15.24 1.52
C THR A 439 8.21 13.94 2.08
N ILE A 440 8.96 13.26 2.95
CA ILE A 440 8.52 12.01 3.60
C ILE A 440 7.35 12.27 4.55
N LYS A 441 7.45 13.31 5.40
CA LYS A 441 6.36 13.68 6.30
C LYS A 441 5.06 13.95 5.53
N ASP A 442 5.17 14.67 4.41
CA ASP A 442 4.01 14.96 3.55
C ASP A 442 3.45 13.69 2.88
N GLU A 443 4.31 12.81 2.37
CA GLU A 443 3.90 11.52 1.77
C GLU A 443 3.13 10.64 2.77
N ILE A 444 3.59 10.55 4.02
CA ILE A 444 2.92 9.81 5.09
C ILE A 444 1.51 10.34 5.29
N LYS A 445 1.40 11.66 5.50
CA LYS A 445 0.14 12.31 5.80
C LYS A 445 -0.85 12.23 4.63
N LYS A 446 -0.37 12.32 3.38
CA LYS A 446 -1.20 12.06 2.17
C LYS A 446 -1.79 10.66 2.15
N VAL A 447 -1.02 9.66 2.55
CA VAL A 447 -1.48 8.26 2.56
C VAL A 447 -2.54 8.04 3.63
N GLU A 448 -2.32 8.56 4.84
CA GLU A 448 -3.30 8.51 5.93
C GLU A 448 -4.63 9.15 5.51
N LEU A 449 -4.58 10.34 4.91
CA LEU A 449 -5.76 11.03 4.39
C LEU A 449 -6.50 10.22 3.32
N LYS A 450 -5.77 9.59 2.39
CA LYS A 450 -6.36 8.73 1.35
C LYS A 450 -7.01 7.47 1.92
N LEU A 451 -6.42 6.88 2.95
CA LEU A 451 -6.91 5.63 3.56
C LEU A 451 -8.11 5.84 4.47
N ASN A 452 -8.19 6.98 5.14
CA ASN A 452 -9.30 7.32 6.03
C ASN A 452 -10.50 7.91 5.29
N ARG A 453 -10.32 8.30 4.03
CA ARG A 453 -11.40 8.83 3.20
C ARG A 453 -12.40 7.73 2.82
N LYS A 454 -13.67 7.96 3.12
CA LYS A 454 -14.77 7.16 2.58
C LYS A 454 -14.86 7.40 1.07
N ILE A 455 -14.65 6.34 0.29
CA ILE A 455 -14.79 6.38 -1.17
C ILE A 455 -16.23 6.05 -1.50
N GLU A 456 -16.94 7.00 -2.11
CA GLU A 456 -18.32 6.78 -2.51
C GLU A 456 -18.38 5.92 -3.78
N TRP A 457 -19.39 5.05 -3.87
CA TRP A 457 -19.51 4.04 -4.93
C TRP A 457 -19.56 4.66 -6.35
N TYR A 458 -20.09 5.89 -6.45
CA TYR A 458 -20.26 6.63 -7.68
C TYR A 458 -18.97 7.25 -8.20
N GLU A 459 -17.92 7.36 -7.37
CA GLU A 459 -16.68 8.06 -7.74
C GLU A 459 -15.90 7.39 -8.87
N LYS A 460 -16.21 6.12 -9.14
CA LYS A 460 -15.68 5.36 -10.28
C LYS A 460 -16.19 5.87 -11.64
N PHE A 461 -17.34 6.54 -11.67
CA PHE A 461 -17.95 7.16 -12.84
C PHE A 461 -17.48 8.62 -13.00
N HIS A 462 -17.83 9.28 -14.10
CA HIS A 462 -17.98 10.73 -14.08
C HIS A 462 -19.09 11.05 -13.07
N TRP A 463 -18.89 12.03 -12.21
CA TRP A 463 -19.90 12.35 -11.22
C TRP A 463 -19.80 13.81 -10.81
N MET A 464 -20.93 14.36 -10.38
CA MET A 464 -21.04 15.63 -9.68
C MET A 464 -22.27 15.60 -8.78
N ILE A 465 -22.35 16.55 -7.85
CA ILE A 465 -23.58 16.85 -7.13
C ILE A 465 -24.03 18.21 -7.63
N SER A 466 -25.28 18.32 -8.09
CA SER A 466 -25.85 19.56 -8.60
C SER A 466 -25.91 20.64 -7.52
N SER A 467 -26.13 21.89 -7.91
CA SER A 467 -26.33 22.97 -6.93
C SER A 467 -27.53 22.72 -6.01
N GLU A 468 -28.51 21.93 -6.45
CA GLU A 468 -29.69 21.53 -5.68
C GLU A 468 -29.53 20.18 -4.94
N GLY A 469 -28.33 19.60 -4.93
CA GLY A 469 -28.03 18.40 -4.14
C GLY A 469 -28.33 17.06 -4.84
N PHE A 470 -28.67 17.05 -6.13
CA PHE A 470 -28.88 15.81 -6.87
C PHE A 470 -27.56 15.17 -7.29
N LEU A 471 -27.47 13.84 -7.13
CA LEU A 471 -26.33 13.07 -7.62
C LEU A 471 -26.47 12.86 -9.15
N ILE A 472 -25.46 13.32 -9.88
CA ILE A 472 -25.36 13.15 -11.34
C ILE A 472 -24.16 12.24 -11.60
N ILE A 473 -24.37 11.16 -12.37
CA ILE A 473 -23.34 10.15 -12.69
C ILE A 473 -23.30 9.86 -14.19
N GLY A 474 -22.10 9.62 -14.73
CA GLY A 474 -21.86 9.42 -16.15
C GLY A 474 -20.83 8.33 -16.44
N GLY A 475 -21.08 7.48 -17.43
CA GLY A 475 -20.14 6.40 -17.75
C GLY A 475 -18.87 6.93 -18.42
N LYS A 476 -17.69 6.49 -17.97
CA LYS A 476 -16.41 6.91 -18.56
C LYS A 476 -16.10 6.24 -19.90
N ASP A 477 -16.78 5.15 -20.18
CA ASP A 477 -16.62 4.32 -21.36
C ASP A 477 -17.94 3.60 -21.66
N ALA A 478 -18.02 2.95 -22.83
CA ALA A 478 -19.24 2.28 -23.28
C ALA A 478 -19.67 1.13 -22.34
N SER A 479 -18.72 0.44 -21.69
CA SER A 479 -19.03 -0.62 -20.72
C SER A 479 -19.67 -0.03 -19.46
N GLN A 480 -19.13 1.09 -18.97
CA GLN A 480 -19.70 1.83 -17.85
C GLN A 480 -21.07 2.44 -18.16
N ASN A 481 -21.30 2.94 -19.38
CA ASN A 481 -22.61 3.43 -19.81
C ASN A 481 -23.68 2.33 -19.68
N ILE A 482 -23.41 1.14 -20.21
CA ILE A 482 -24.32 -0.01 -20.08
C ILE A 482 -24.45 -0.45 -18.62
N LYS A 483 -23.37 -0.40 -17.84
CA LYS A 483 -23.39 -0.74 -16.42
C LYS A 483 -24.29 0.23 -15.62
N LEU A 484 -24.28 1.52 -15.95
CA LEU A 484 -25.17 2.52 -15.36
C LEU A 484 -26.62 2.20 -15.65
N ILE A 485 -26.97 2.02 -16.92
CA ILE A 485 -28.35 1.70 -17.34
C ILE A 485 -28.83 0.40 -16.70
N ARG A 486 -28.01 -0.66 -16.72
CA ARG A 486 -28.43 -1.99 -16.27
C ARG A 486 -28.56 -2.12 -14.75
N ARG A 487 -27.68 -1.46 -13.97
CA ARG A 487 -27.57 -1.71 -12.52
C ARG A 487 -27.99 -0.54 -11.63
N TYR A 488 -27.95 0.69 -12.13
CA TYR A 488 -28.08 1.89 -11.30
C TYR A 488 -29.23 2.82 -11.71
N LEU A 489 -29.82 2.61 -12.89
CA LEU A 489 -30.93 3.40 -13.40
C LEU A 489 -32.26 2.88 -12.84
N GLU A 490 -33.06 3.79 -12.27
CA GLU A 490 -34.43 3.55 -11.83
C GLU A 490 -35.42 4.23 -12.79
N GLN A 491 -36.69 3.81 -12.74
CA GLN A 491 -37.70 4.29 -13.70
C GLN A 491 -37.94 5.82 -13.63
N HIS A 492 -37.83 6.39 -12.43
CA HIS A 492 -38.04 7.82 -12.16
C HIS A 492 -36.78 8.68 -12.33
N ASP A 493 -35.64 8.06 -12.61
CA ASP A 493 -34.41 8.80 -12.87
C ASP A 493 -34.47 9.49 -14.24
N ILE A 494 -33.64 10.51 -14.44
CA ILE A 494 -33.53 11.20 -15.73
C ILE A 494 -32.20 10.84 -16.38
N VAL A 495 -32.24 10.48 -17.65
CA VAL A 495 -31.06 10.18 -18.46
C VAL A 495 -30.85 11.25 -19.50
N LEU A 496 -29.61 11.72 -19.61
CA LEU A 496 -29.17 12.70 -20.60
C LEU A 496 -28.08 12.10 -21.48
N HIS A 497 -28.09 12.49 -22.75
CA HIS A 497 -27.10 12.08 -23.73
C HIS A 497 -26.92 13.18 -24.77
N ALA A 498 -25.66 13.53 -25.08
CA ALA A 498 -25.38 14.49 -26.16
C ALA A 498 -25.78 13.89 -27.51
N ASP A 499 -26.30 14.70 -28.43
CA ASP A 499 -26.78 14.21 -29.73
C ASP A 499 -25.63 13.94 -30.70
N ILE A 500 -24.73 13.04 -30.30
CA ILE A 500 -23.56 12.59 -31.05
C ILE A 500 -23.17 11.18 -30.61
N HIS A 501 -22.61 10.40 -31.54
CA HIS A 501 -22.07 9.09 -31.22
C HIS A 501 -20.87 9.18 -30.26
N GLY A 502 -20.81 8.24 -29.32
CA GLY A 502 -19.72 8.17 -28.33
C GLY A 502 -19.84 9.19 -27.20
N ALA A 503 -21.05 9.67 -26.90
CA ALA A 503 -21.31 10.46 -25.71
C ALA A 503 -21.44 9.58 -24.45
N SER A 504 -21.13 10.17 -23.29
CA SER A 504 -21.41 9.54 -22.00
C SER A 504 -22.93 9.49 -21.76
N VAL A 505 -23.39 8.39 -21.16
CA VAL A 505 -24.75 8.30 -20.62
C VAL A 505 -24.72 8.93 -19.23
N ILE A 506 -25.39 10.08 -19.09
CA ILE A 506 -25.49 10.80 -17.82
C ILE A 506 -26.84 10.47 -17.17
N VAL A 507 -26.84 10.13 -15.89
CA VAL A 507 -28.03 9.82 -15.10
C VAL A 507 -28.10 10.78 -13.91
N ILE A 508 -29.24 11.43 -13.74
CA ILE A 508 -29.60 12.17 -12.54
C ILE A 508 -30.38 11.22 -11.63
N LYS A 509 -29.84 10.92 -10.45
CA LYS A 509 -30.53 10.14 -9.43
C LYS A 509 -31.54 11.05 -8.73
N THR A 510 -32.83 10.89 -9.05
CA THR A 510 -33.86 11.84 -8.59
C THR A 510 -34.43 11.46 -7.23
N ASN A 511 -34.35 10.18 -6.85
CA ASN A 511 -34.97 9.64 -5.64
C ASN A 511 -36.45 10.06 -5.52
N SER A 512 -37.17 10.00 -6.66
CA SER A 512 -38.57 10.41 -6.80
C SER A 512 -38.87 11.90 -6.50
N LYS A 513 -37.85 12.77 -6.49
CA LYS A 513 -38.03 14.23 -6.37
C LYS A 513 -38.05 14.90 -7.75
N ASN A 514 -38.77 16.00 -7.88
CA ASN A 514 -38.79 16.81 -9.10
C ASN A 514 -37.43 17.49 -9.33
N VAL A 515 -36.92 17.42 -10.56
CA VAL A 515 -35.66 18.03 -10.99
C VAL A 515 -35.96 19.34 -11.70
N SER A 516 -35.30 20.43 -11.30
CA SER A 516 -35.47 21.74 -11.93
C SER A 516 -34.75 21.83 -13.30
N GLU A 517 -35.10 22.84 -14.09
CA GLU A 517 -34.38 23.15 -15.33
C GLU A 517 -32.90 23.49 -15.08
N LYS A 518 -32.57 24.05 -13.90
CA LYS A 518 -31.20 24.36 -13.51
C LYS A 518 -30.37 23.09 -13.40
N THR A 519 -30.83 22.09 -12.62
CA THR A 519 -30.14 20.80 -12.48
C THR A 519 -30.04 20.07 -13.83
N LEU A 520 -31.08 20.14 -14.69
CA LEU A 520 -31.03 19.58 -16.04
C LEU A 520 -29.94 20.23 -16.90
N ARG A 521 -29.80 21.56 -16.87
CA ARG A 521 -28.73 22.28 -17.60
C ARG A 521 -27.36 21.94 -17.05
N GLU A 522 -27.21 21.84 -15.74
CA GLU A 522 -25.95 21.42 -15.10
C GLU A 522 -25.52 20.02 -15.55
N ALA A 523 -26.46 19.06 -15.58
CA ALA A 523 -26.21 17.71 -16.08
C ALA A 523 -25.93 17.69 -17.60
N ALA A 524 -26.57 18.57 -18.37
CA ALA A 524 -26.37 18.68 -19.81
C ALA A 524 -24.95 19.12 -20.18
N VAL A 525 -24.36 20.05 -19.43
CA VAL A 525 -22.94 20.43 -19.59
C VAL A 525 -22.02 19.22 -19.44
N PHE A 526 -22.33 18.33 -18.50
CA PHE A 526 -21.62 17.07 -18.31
C PHE A 526 -21.75 16.13 -19.51
N ALA A 527 -22.97 15.97 -20.04
CA ALA A 527 -23.25 15.14 -21.21
C ALA A 527 -22.54 15.68 -22.47
N ALA A 528 -22.59 16.99 -22.68
CA ALA A 528 -21.91 17.67 -23.77
C ALA A 528 -20.38 17.54 -23.67
N SER A 529 -19.83 17.79 -22.46
CA SER A 529 -18.39 17.82 -22.24
C SER A 529 -17.76 16.43 -22.34
N TYR A 530 -18.36 15.40 -21.73
CA TYR A 530 -17.90 14.02 -21.84
C TYR A 530 -18.49 13.32 -23.06
N SER A 531 -18.29 13.93 -24.24
CA SER A 531 -18.70 13.37 -25.51
C SER A 531 -17.61 13.52 -26.57
N LYS A 532 -17.84 12.89 -27.72
CA LYS A 532 -16.97 13.04 -28.88
C LYS A 532 -16.90 14.48 -29.39
N ALA A 533 -17.90 15.33 -29.09
CA ALA A 533 -17.92 16.73 -29.48
C ALA A 533 -16.71 17.51 -28.93
N TRP A 534 -16.26 17.17 -27.71
CA TRP A 534 -15.07 17.79 -27.11
C TRP A 534 -13.81 17.49 -27.93
N LYS A 535 -13.65 16.24 -28.36
CA LYS A 535 -12.51 15.82 -29.19
C LYS A 535 -12.55 16.40 -30.60
N LEU A 536 -13.74 16.72 -31.10
CA LEU A 536 -13.95 17.38 -32.38
C LEU A 536 -13.80 18.90 -32.31
N GLY A 537 -13.60 19.48 -31.11
CA GLY A 537 -13.42 20.93 -30.96
C GLY A 537 -14.71 21.75 -31.10
N LEU A 538 -15.89 21.14 -30.94
CA LEU A 538 -17.16 21.86 -31.05
C LEU A 538 -17.35 22.84 -29.89
N ALA A 539 -17.94 24.01 -30.17
CA ALA A 539 -18.26 25.00 -29.14
C ALA A 539 -19.55 24.66 -28.36
N THR A 540 -20.57 24.18 -29.07
CA THR A 540 -21.87 23.82 -28.50
C THR A 540 -22.40 22.51 -29.09
N ILE A 541 -23.32 21.86 -28.38
CA ILE A 541 -24.07 20.71 -28.89
C ILE A 541 -25.46 20.63 -28.25
N ASN A 542 -26.41 19.99 -28.93
CA ASN A 542 -27.71 19.68 -28.34
C ASN A 542 -27.60 18.44 -27.45
N VAL A 543 -28.28 18.46 -26.31
CA VAL A 543 -28.38 17.33 -25.39
C VAL A 543 -29.84 16.98 -25.24
N PHE A 544 -30.18 15.71 -25.40
CA PHE A 544 -31.54 15.27 -25.11
C PHE A 544 -31.61 14.61 -23.73
N TRP A 545 -32.80 14.62 -23.13
CA TRP A 545 -33.10 13.90 -21.91
C TRP A 545 -34.43 13.15 -21.98
N VAL A 546 -34.49 12.04 -21.24
CA VAL A 546 -35.64 11.14 -21.12
C VAL A 546 -35.70 10.54 -19.71
N TYR A 547 -36.86 10.01 -19.32
CA TYR A 547 -36.98 9.24 -18.08
C TYR A 547 -36.36 7.85 -18.22
N GLY A 548 -35.93 7.27 -17.10
CA GLY A 548 -35.39 5.91 -17.06
C GLY A 548 -36.39 4.86 -17.57
N SER A 549 -37.69 5.10 -17.38
CA SER A 549 -38.78 4.28 -17.95
C SER A 549 -38.78 4.21 -19.48
N GLN A 550 -38.21 5.20 -20.17
CA GLN A 550 -38.14 5.27 -21.63
C GLN A 550 -36.93 4.52 -22.21
N ILE A 551 -36.04 3.97 -21.38
CA ILE A 551 -34.82 3.30 -21.83
C ILE A 551 -34.99 1.79 -21.81
N SER A 552 -34.58 1.14 -22.91
CA SER A 552 -34.47 -0.32 -22.97
C SER A 552 -33.12 -0.76 -23.51
N LEU A 553 -32.64 -1.90 -22.99
CA LEU A 553 -31.49 -2.62 -23.52
C LEU A 553 -31.88 -3.72 -24.52
N LYS A 554 -33.18 -3.86 -24.82
CA LYS A 554 -33.68 -4.81 -25.82
C LYS A 554 -33.85 -4.11 -27.17
N PRO A 555 -33.32 -4.68 -28.27
CA PRO A 555 -33.64 -4.19 -29.60
C PRO A 555 -35.13 -4.36 -29.92
N PRO A 556 -35.67 -3.57 -30.86
CA PRO A 556 -36.94 -3.87 -31.51
C PRO A 556 -36.88 -5.24 -32.19
N SER A 557 -38.04 -5.88 -32.35
CA SER A 557 -38.15 -7.19 -33.00
C SER A 557 -37.55 -7.16 -34.41
N GLY A 558 -36.53 -8.00 -34.65
CA GLY A 558 -35.86 -8.13 -35.95
C GLY A 558 -34.60 -7.27 -36.14
N GLU A 559 -34.23 -6.40 -35.19
CA GLU A 559 -33.04 -5.56 -35.28
C GLU A 559 -31.92 -6.00 -34.34
N TYR A 560 -30.67 -5.65 -34.68
CA TYR A 560 -29.50 -5.90 -33.85
C TYR A 560 -29.06 -4.61 -33.14
N LEU A 561 -28.99 -4.65 -31.81
CA LEU A 561 -28.47 -3.53 -31.00
C LEU A 561 -26.95 -3.69 -30.81
N PRO A 562 -26.12 -2.74 -31.27
CA PRO A 562 -24.68 -2.81 -31.05
C PRO A 562 -24.30 -2.88 -29.57
N LYS A 563 -23.22 -3.58 -29.24
CA LYS A 563 -22.68 -3.61 -27.88
C LYS A 563 -22.37 -2.18 -27.42
N GLY A 564 -23.04 -1.72 -26.36
CA GLY A 564 -22.89 -0.36 -25.84
C GLY A 564 -24.04 0.59 -26.17
N ALA A 565 -24.98 0.19 -27.03
CA ALA A 565 -26.17 0.97 -27.37
C ALA A 565 -27.38 0.63 -26.49
N PHE A 566 -28.33 1.55 -26.43
CA PHE A 566 -29.62 1.41 -25.76
C PHE A 566 -30.70 2.07 -26.62
N MET A 567 -31.93 1.59 -26.52
CA MET A 567 -33.08 2.15 -27.21
C MET A 567 -33.76 3.17 -26.31
N VAL A 568 -34.19 4.28 -26.91
CA VAL A 568 -35.01 5.30 -26.27
C VAL A 568 -36.37 5.28 -26.95
N TYR A 569 -37.42 5.04 -26.16
CA TYR A 569 -38.81 5.05 -26.61
C TYR A 569 -39.47 6.39 -26.28
N ASP A 570 -40.54 6.71 -27.00
CA ASP A 570 -41.31 7.95 -26.87
C ASP A 570 -40.52 9.23 -27.20
N LYS A 571 -41.12 10.38 -26.85
CA LYS A 571 -40.60 11.71 -27.19
C LYS A 571 -39.36 12.05 -26.36
N LYS A 572 -38.32 12.53 -27.05
CA LYS A 572 -37.13 13.13 -26.43
C LYS A 572 -37.36 14.61 -26.12
N ASN A 573 -36.84 15.07 -24.99
CA ASN A 573 -36.79 16.48 -24.65
C ASN A 573 -35.38 17.03 -24.93
N TYR A 574 -35.26 18.23 -25.49
CA TYR A 574 -33.97 18.77 -25.92
C TYR A 574 -33.57 20.02 -25.13
N ILE A 575 -32.30 20.08 -24.78
CA ILE A 575 -31.61 21.27 -24.29
C ILE A 575 -30.64 21.67 -25.40
N ASN A 576 -30.98 22.76 -26.09
CA ASN A 576 -30.25 23.19 -27.27
C ASN A 576 -29.04 24.06 -26.89
N ASN A 577 -28.02 24.05 -27.75
CA ASN A 577 -26.84 24.91 -27.65
C ASN A 577 -26.11 24.83 -26.30
N VAL A 578 -25.92 23.63 -25.77
CA VAL A 578 -25.15 23.42 -24.53
C VAL A 578 -23.68 23.67 -24.83
N GLU A 579 -23.09 24.65 -24.15
CA GLU A 579 -21.67 24.98 -24.29
C GLU A 579 -20.76 23.87 -23.77
N LEU A 580 -19.71 23.55 -24.53
CA LEU A 580 -18.64 22.66 -24.11
C LEU A 580 -17.64 23.43 -23.24
N LYS A 581 -18.08 23.73 -22.01
CA LYS A 581 -17.30 24.46 -21.02
C LYS A 581 -17.40 23.73 -19.68
N LEU A 582 -16.27 23.24 -19.19
CA LEU A 582 -16.20 22.42 -17.98
C LEU A 582 -15.18 22.99 -17.01
N ALA A 583 -15.56 23.13 -15.75
CA ALA A 583 -14.65 23.46 -14.67
C ALA A 583 -14.15 22.21 -13.95
N ILE A 584 -12.87 22.22 -13.58
CA ILE A 584 -12.24 21.19 -12.75
C ILE A 584 -11.67 21.88 -11.51
N GLY A 585 -12.06 21.43 -10.32
CA GLY A 585 -11.61 22.04 -9.08
C GLY A 585 -11.25 21.02 -8.00
N VAL A 586 -10.65 21.52 -6.92
CA VAL A 586 -10.15 20.71 -5.80
C VAL A 586 -10.86 21.06 -4.51
N GLU A 587 -11.36 20.05 -3.81
CA GLU A 587 -12.02 20.18 -2.50
C GLU A 587 -10.98 20.01 -1.39
N THR A 588 -11.08 20.87 -0.36
CA THR A 588 -10.22 20.83 0.84
C THR A 588 -10.98 20.35 2.06
N VAL A 589 -10.29 19.65 2.95
CA VAL A 589 -10.76 19.35 4.31
C VAL A 589 -9.79 19.88 5.34
N ASP A 590 -10.32 20.27 6.49
CA ASP A 590 -9.50 20.63 7.65
C ASP A 590 -8.90 19.37 8.28
N ILE A 591 -7.67 19.52 8.79
CA ILE A 591 -6.95 18.44 9.49
C ILE A 591 -6.68 18.87 10.93
N GLU A 592 -6.60 17.90 11.86
CA GLU A 592 -6.56 18.10 13.32
C GLU A 592 -5.53 19.13 13.82
N ASN A 593 -4.46 19.40 13.06
CA ASN A 593 -3.42 20.38 13.41
C ASN A 593 -3.62 21.76 12.73
N GLY A 594 -4.84 22.14 12.35
CA GLY A 594 -5.15 23.47 11.79
C GLY A 594 -4.68 23.70 10.34
N GLY A 595 -4.37 22.63 9.60
CA GLY A 595 -4.01 22.71 8.18
C GLY A 595 -5.18 22.43 7.25
N LYS A 596 -4.94 22.52 5.93
CA LYS A 596 -5.89 22.07 4.90
C LYS A 596 -5.28 20.99 4.04
N ALA A 597 -6.09 20.01 3.66
CA ALA A 597 -5.69 18.97 2.74
C ALA A 597 -6.64 18.89 1.53
N ILE A 598 -6.07 18.85 0.32
CA ILE A 598 -6.83 18.58 -0.89
C ILE A 598 -6.99 17.06 -1.02
N ILE A 599 -8.24 16.61 -0.95
CA ILE A 599 -8.53 15.17 -0.93
C ILE A 599 -9.34 14.68 -2.13
N ARG A 600 -9.98 15.59 -2.88
CA ARG A 600 -10.93 15.23 -3.93
C ARG A 600 -10.88 16.23 -5.10
N VAL A 601 -11.08 15.70 -6.30
CA VAL A 601 -11.23 16.47 -7.55
C VAL A 601 -12.69 16.44 -7.95
N LEU A 602 -13.24 17.61 -8.23
CA LEU A 602 -14.59 17.81 -8.72
C LEU A 602 -14.55 18.31 -10.17
N ALA A 603 -15.54 17.91 -10.96
CA ALA A 603 -15.74 18.37 -12.33
C ALA A 603 -17.20 18.76 -12.51
N GLY A 604 -17.48 19.83 -13.25
CA GLY A 604 -18.84 20.29 -13.46
C GLY A 604 -18.93 21.67 -14.10
N PRO A 605 -20.14 22.24 -14.18
CA PRO A 605 -20.33 23.64 -14.53
C PRO A 605 -19.54 24.57 -13.60
N GLU A 606 -19.09 25.71 -14.13
CA GLU A 606 -18.24 26.66 -13.40
C GLU A 606 -18.88 27.12 -12.09
N ASP A 607 -20.17 27.44 -12.09
CA ASP A 607 -20.86 27.95 -10.89
C ASP A 607 -20.90 26.91 -9.76
N VAL A 608 -21.14 25.63 -10.08
CA VAL A 608 -21.17 24.53 -9.10
C VAL A 608 -19.78 24.27 -8.53
N ILE A 609 -18.76 24.32 -9.37
CA ILE A 609 -17.37 24.08 -8.95
C ILE A 609 -16.85 25.24 -8.10
N ARG A 610 -17.17 26.48 -8.47
CA ARG A 610 -16.76 27.68 -7.72
C ARG A 610 -17.24 27.64 -6.26
N GLU A 611 -18.44 27.16 -5.99
CA GLU A 611 -19.02 27.14 -4.63
C GLU A 611 -18.45 26.02 -3.74
N ARG A 612 -17.93 24.94 -4.34
CA ARG A 612 -17.54 23.71 -3.61
C ARG A 612 -16.03 23.48 -3.55
N THR A 613 -15.25 24.24 -4.31
CA THR A 613 -13.82 24.00 -4.46
C THR A 613 -12.98 25.16 -3.96
N PHE A 614 -11.82 24.81 -3.44
CA PHE A 614 -10.83 25.75 -2.97
C PHE A 614 -10.16 26.48 -4.14
N ALA A 615 -9.80 25.75 -5.20
CA ALA A 615 -9.23 26.28 -6.42
C ALA A 615 -9.82 25.54 -7.62
N TYR A 616 -9.90 26.19 -8.78
CA TYR A 616 -10.41 25.56 -10.00
C TYR A 616 -9.83 26.16 -11.29
N ILE A 617 -9.90 25.38 -12.36
CA ILE A 617 -9.65 25.79 -13.74
C ILE A 617 -10.92 25.64 -14.56
N VAL A 618 -11.07 26.45 -15.60
CA VAL A 618 -12.14 26.33 -16.58
C VAL A 618 -11.55 25.96 -17.93
N LEU A 619 -12.11 24.92 -18.53
CA LEU A 619 -11.65 24.28 -19.73
C LEU A 619 -12.68 24.41 -20.84
N ILE A 620 -12.17 24.53 -22.06
CA ILE A 620 -12.89 24.33 -23.31
C ILE A 620 -12.11 23.35 -24.19
N PRO A 621 -12.67 22.81 -25.27
CA PRO A 621 -11.90 22.07 -26.27
C PRO A 621 -10.69 22.86 -26.78
N GLY A 622 -9.57 22.17 -27.00
CA GLY A 622 -8.31 22.80 -27.44
C GLY A 622 -7.22 21.75 -27.67
N ASP A 623 -5.96 22.18 -27.66
CA ASP A 623 -4.84 21.37 -28.15
C ASP A 623 -3.94 20.80 -27.05
N GLU A 624 -4.02 21.32 -25.81
CA GLU A 624 -3.12 20.94 -24.72
C GLU A 624 -3.51 19.57 -24.14
N ASN A 625 -2.50 18.78 -23.75
CA ASN A 625 -2.69 17.45 -23.20
C ASN A 625 -3.29 17.51 -21.78
N PRO A 626 -4.31 16.70 -21.44
CA PRO A 626 -4.82 16.54 -20.08
C PRO A 626 -3.75 16.42 -18.99
N GLU A 627 -2.69 15.64 -19.22
CA GLU A 627 -1.63 15.44 -18.23
C GLU A 627 -0.89 16.75 -17.92
N ASN A 628 -0.61 17.57 -18.95
CA ASN A 628 0.07 18.84 -18.80
C ASN A 628 -0.80 19.86 -18.07
N ILE A 629 -2.09 19.93 -18.39
CA ILE A 629 -3.07 20.78 -17.69
C ILE A 629 -3.14 20.38 -16.20
N ALA A 630 -3.21 19.08 -15.90
CA ALA A 630 -3.27 18.57 -14.54
C ALA A 630 -1.99 18.91 -13.74
N LYS A 631 -0.80 18.76 -14.33
CA LYS A 631 0.48 19.15 -13.72
C LYS A 631 0.53 20.65 -13.46
N MET A 632 0.23 21.47 -14.47
CA MET A 632 0.20 22.93 -14.37
C MET A 632 -0.71 23.38 -13.22
N PHE A 633 -1.92 22.84 -13.13
CA PHE A 633 -2.87 23.23 -12.09
C PHE A 633 -2.38 22.86 -10.68
N LEU A 634 -1.84 21.65 -10.48
CA LEU A 634 -1.26 21.26 -9.20
C LEU A 634 -0.05 22.10 -8.80
N GLU A 635 0.82 22.42 -9.76
CA GLU A 635 1.98 23.28 -9.52
C GLU A 635 1.58 24.70 -9.12
N SER A 636 0.56 25.27 -9.79
CA SER A 636 0.05 26.59 -9.42
C SER A 636 -0.53 26.61 -8.00
N ILE A 637 -1.24 25.56 -7.57
CA ILE A 637 -1.71 25.45 -6.18
C ILE A 637 -0.52 25.36 -5.21
N LYS A 638 0.48 24.51 -5.48
CA LYS A 638 1.66 24.35 -4.61
C LYS A 638 2.48 25.63 -4.47
N LYS A 639 2.57 26.43 -5.53
CA LYS A 639 3.32 27.70 -5.52
C LYS A 639 2.69 28.71 -4.56
N VAL A 640 1.36 28.76 -4.51
CA VAL A 640 0.62 29.67 -3.62
C VAL A 640 0.51 29.11 -2.20
N PHE A 641 0.27 27.81 -2.06
CA PHE A 641 0.03 27.15 -0.78
C PHE A 641 1.06 26.06 -0.50
N LYS A 642 2.15 26.44 0.16
CA LYS A 642 3.22 25.49 0.55
C LYS A 642 2.79 24.53 1.66
N ASP A 643 1.88 24.96 2.53
CA ASP A 643 1.45 24.19 3.70
C ASP A 643 0.24 23.28 3.45
N ILE A 644 -0.36 23.34 2.25
CA ILE A 644 -1.51 22.50 1.89
C ILE A 644 -1.04 21.12 1.46
N ILE A 645 -1.59 20.09 2.11
CA ILE A 645 -1.28 18.71 1.78
C ILE A 645 -2.13 18.28 0.59
N ILE A 646 -1.47 18.00 -0.52
CA ILE A 646 -2.13 17.52 -1.73
C ILE A 646 -2.15 15.99 -1.73
N ALA A 647 -3.25 15.40 -1.29
CA ALA A 647 -3.41 13.95 -1.22
C ALA A 647 -3.73 13.33 -2.60
N ILE A 648 -4.29 14.11 -3.52
CA ILE A 648 -4.57 13.68 -4.91
C ILE A 648 -3.29 13.62 -5.75
N ASP A 649 -3.27 12.78 -6.79
CA ASP A 649 -2.20 12.73 -7.79
C ASP A 649 -2.61 13.39 -9.12
N VAL A 650 -1.65 13.51 -10.05
CA VAL A 650 -1.89 14.10 -11.38
C VAL A 650 -2.97 13.32 -12.15
N ARG A 651 -3.04 12.00 -11.99
CA ARG A 651 -3.98 11.14 -12.72
C ARG A 651 -5.41 11.30 -12.19
N ASP A 652 -5.57 11.58 -10.90
CA ASP A 652 -6.85 11.90 -10.28
C ASP A 652 -7.50 13.09 -11.04
N LEU A 653 -6.71 14.13 -11.35
CA LEU A 653 -7.11 15.30 -12.15
C LEU A 653 -7.27 14.97 -13.64
N GLU A 654 -6.26 14.34 -14.24
CA GLU A 654 -6.26 13.97 -15.66
C GLU A 654 -7.51 13.18 -16.04
N SER A 655 -7.93 12.24 -15.19
CA SER A 655 -9.11 11.39 -15.41
C SER A 655 -10.44 12.14 -15.44
N ARG A 656 -10.45 13.43 -15.06
CA ARG A 656 -11.63 14.31 -15.07
C ARG A 656 -11.62 15.26 -16.27
N ILE A 657 -10.51 15.37 -17.00
CA ILE A 657 -10.42 16.20 -18.19
C ILE A 657 -10.96 15.42 -19.40
N PRO A 658 -11.96 15.92 -20.15
CA PRO A 658 -12.61 15.14 -21.22
C PRO A 658 -11.71 14.76 -22.40
N GLY A 659 -10.66 15.55 -22.65
CA GLY A 659 -9.74 15.37 -23.76
C GLY A 659 -8.77 16.54 -23.87
N ARG A 660 -8.15 16.72 -25.04
CA ARG A 660 -7.32 17.90 -25.26
C ARG A 660 -8.14 19.18 -25.06
N SER A 661 -7.54 20.15 -24.40
CA SER A 661 -8.27 21.29 -23.84
C SER A 661 -7.45 22.57 -23.88
N LYS A 662 -8.14 23.70 -23.76
CA LYS A 662 -7.55 25.00 -23.49
C LYS A 662 -8.06 25.50 -22.15
N VAL A 663 -7.13 25.94 -21.30
CA VAL A 663 -7.47 26.60 -20.03
C VAL A 663 -7.81 28.06 -20.34
N ILE A 664 -9.04 28.47 -20.04
CA ILE A 664 -9.49 29.86 -20.25
C ILE A 664 -9.55 30.67 -18.96
N LYS A 665 -9.53 30.00 -17.81
CA LYS A 665 -9.55 30.63 -16.49
C LYS A 665 -8.86 29.74 -15.46
N LEU A 666 -8.08 30.35 -14.59
CA LEU A 666 -7.49 29.74 -13.40
C LEU A 666 -7.85 30.60 -12.20
N VAL A 667 -8.46 30.00 -11.18
CA VAL A 667 -8.83 30.65 -9.93
C VAL A 667 -8.17 29.93 -8.78
N ILE A 668 -7.31 30.66 -8.08
CA ILE A 668 -6.64 30.23 -6.86
C ILE A 668 -6.89 31.33 -5.83
N PRO A 669 -7.31 31.01 -4.59
CA PRO A 669 -7.47 32.01 -3.55
C PRO A 669 -6.14 32.75 -3.32
N LYS A 670 -6.22 34.05 -3.04
CA LYS A 670 -5.04 34.85 -2.71
C LYS A 670 -4.59 34.61 -1.28
#